data_AF-C4V5S0-F1
#
_entry.id   AF-C4V5S0-F1
#
_cell.length_a   1.000
_cell.length_b   1.000
_cell.length_c   1.000
_cell.angle_alpha   90.00
_cell.angle_beta   90.00
_cell.angle_gamma   90.00
#
_symmetry.space_group_name_H-M   'P 1'
#
loop_
_entity.id
_entity.type
_entity.pdbx_description
1 polymer ?
#
loop_
_entity_poly.entity_id
_entity_poly.type
_entity_poly.pdbx_seq_one_letter_code
_entity_poly.pdbx_strand_id
1 'polypeptide(L)'
;MLESYQVEHNSQNIYFRSIVGAAEAGSRMRLGVQLRTAEPVQRVLLRLWQDQTGEQLIPLVPHDTNAAQRFYTAWIELPDHGCLLWYYFIITMESGTYFYGNNAEMLGGVGALYREQPPSYQVTIYNHGAHTPDWFKNSVMYQIFPDRFARSGDAIVRKKGAVIRTDWTDDPMYLKDPDTKEIIAYDFFGGNLRGVMEKLDYLEKLGISCIYFNPVFESESNHHYDTGDYHRIDPMLGDIEDFRSLVAAARERGIRIILDGVFSHTGSNSIYFNRRQQYNSLGAYQSEESPYYSWYHFRNFPNEYDCWWNFDTLPNVNETDPSYMDFIITGENSVLHHWMNEGIAGWRLDVIDELPPTFSKTFFAELKKRSPDAVMIGEVWEDASNKVAYGTPREYLSGNEMDSAMNYPLRSTMLDFLTEEADGQMTVRRLESQIENYPKENLYAMMNLISSHDVQRAITILGGVPYYEGMPAIEQSRVRMTLDQAMLGIRRLIMATLWQMTYPGVPSVYYGDEIGMQGFKDPFNRRPYDWEHGNLEIRDWVTRFIAVRNENDALRTGDILPLYGAGDVIAYARTIRSGYDVFNYEKEDGVFVAAFNRNQTEALTIEVDVGDFACGVFEDVFKPSRTYEVERGHLRIRIPPLFGLLLRERREKQHYERKAGILLHPTSLPSKYGVGDFGKEAYRFVDFLADAGQKIWQILPLSPVGCSYSPYQSISAFAGNFMLIDPEPLAERGWLTEKDLFLPYEANSGFINFDRVRPFKKDILEKAFHAFRTQSADDADYRTFCEKEAYWLKDYALFHAAKKEHGGAAWMEWPEEIKHRAPDALNALAERQRDAVELDYFKQYVFHTQWNRLHAYARTKGIEILGDMPIFIAQDSADVWAHQQLFDLNEDGSPHTVAGVPPDYFAVNGQLWGNPQYNWTAMAEEHYAWWKRRFRKLREQVDIIRIDHFRGFESYWSVDGKADTALNGTWLKGPGKAFFDEVERELGPLNIVAEDLGIITPDVERLRDDCGFPGMKIVQFLIAGNSSGRIGFTAPENSIVYTGTHDNNTTVGWYDRDIDEVLRESLANLVGTTSDRPRTICWRLIKAAYASRARMAIIPMQDIMGLDERARMNTPGTVGLNWRWSLKKDYLLEIDPKKIQALCVRYRR
;
A
#
# COMPACT_ATOMS: atom_id res chain seq x y z
N MET A 1 32.59 22.59 14.53
CA MET A 1 31.45 22.54 15.48
C MET A 1 30.26 22.05 14.69
N LEU A 2 29.67 20.93 15.09
CA LEU A 2 28.54 20.34 14.38
C LEU A 2 27.26 21.15 14.62
N GLU A 3 26.60 21.55 13.53
CA GLU A 3 25.36 22.33 13.52
C GLU A 3 24.15 21.42 13.27
N SER A 4 22.95 21.86 13.67
CA SER A 4 21.73 21.01 13.65
C SER A 4 21.36 20.51 12.27
N TYR A 5 21.46 21.34 11.22
CA TYR A 5 21.16 20.93 9.83
C TYR A 5 22.19 19.93 9.25
N GLN A 6 23.30 19.68 9.96
CA GLN A 6 24.32 18.74 9.55
C GLN A 6 24.07 17.32 10.05
N VAL A 7 23.05 17.10 10.88
CA VAL A 7 22.72 15.77 11.43
C VAL A 7 21.24 15.49 11.24
N GLU A 8 20.92 14.31 10.71
CA GLU A 8 19.54 13.92 10.47
C GLU A 8 19.31 12.46 10.85
N HIS A 9 18.30 12.23 11.67
CA HIS A 9 17.64 10.94 11.83
C HIS A 9 16.14 11.22 11.95
N ASN A 10 15.34 10.48 11.20
CA ASN A 10 13.88 10.53 11.26
C ASN A 10 13.33 9.12 11.52
N SER A 11 12.86 8.87 12.73
CA SER A 11 12.38 7.56 13.16
C SER A 11 11.09 7.10 12.46
N GLN A 12 10.36 8.03 11.82
CA GLN A 12 9.16 7.75 11.02
C GLN A 12 9.49 7.56 9.53
N ASN A 13 10.76 7.60 9.16
CA ASN A 13 11.21 7.43 7.78
C ASN A 13 12.10 6.17 7.67
N ILE A 14 11.70 5.29 6.76
CA ILE A 14 12.34 4.00 6.50
C ILE A 14 13.82 4.08 6.11
N TYR A 15 14.23 5.22 5.53
CA TYR A 15 15.63 5.51 5.25
C TYR A 15 16.48 5.45 6.52
N PHE A 16 15.97 5.94 7.65
CA PHE A 16 16.70 6.02 8.92
C PHE A 16 16.35 4.91 9.91
N ARG A 17 15.15 4.31 9.83
CA ARG A 17 14.69 3.24 10.73
C ARG A 17 13.89 2.19 9.96
N SER A 18 14.36 0.94 9.94
CA SER A 18 13.59 -0.20 9.38
C SER A 18 13.65 -1.37 10.34
N ILE A 19 12.57 -1.86 10.93
CA ILE A 19 11.17 -1.56 10.65
C ILE A 19 10.75 -0.20 11.23
N VAL A 20 9.90 0.54 10.50
CA VAL A 20 9.30 1.79 11.01
C VAL A 20 8.17 1.46 11.99
N GLY A 21 8.15 2.14 13.13
CA GLY A 21 7.16 1.94 14.19
C GLY A 21 7.44 0.74 15.10
N ALA A 22 6.40 0.24 15.76
CA ALA A 22 6.45 -0.92 16.64
C ALA A 22 6.87 -2.20 15.89
N ALA A 23 7.65 -3.06 16.54
CA ALA A 23 8.28 -4.22 15.92
C ALA A 23 7.93 -5.52 16.65
N GLU A 24 7.87 -6.62 15.91
CA GLU A 24 7.63 -7.93 16.48
C GLU A 24 8.89 -8.45 17.20
N ALA A 25 8.69 -9.14 18.32
CA ALA A 25 9.76 -9.78 19.09
C ALA A 25 10.59 -10.77 18.23
N GLY A 26 11.90 -10.75 18.40
CA GLY A 26 12.86 -11.58 17.66
C GLY A 26 13.12 -11.13 16.22
N SER A 27 12.53 -10.01 15.78
CA SER A 27 12.85 -9.41 14.49
C SER A 27 14.17 -8.64 14.53
N ARG A 28 14.64 -8.18 13.36
CA ARG A 28 15.87 -7.41 13.21
C ARG A 28 15.54 -5.99 12.78
N MET A 29 16.18 -4.99 13.40
CA MET A 29 15.95 -3.57 13.09
C MET A 29 17.26 -2.89 12.67
N ARG A 30 17.22 -2.07 11.63
CA ARG A 30 18.27 -1.14 11.21
C ARG A 30 17.96 0.25 11.72
N LEU A 31 18.94 0.87 12.36
CA LEU A 31 18.93 2.28 12.74
C LEU A 31 20.09 3.00 12.07
N GLY A 32 19.85 4.21 11.58
CA GLY A 32 20.89 5.01 10.95
C GLY A 32 20.74 6.51 11.13
N VAL A 33 21.86 7.22 11.04
CA VAL A 33 21.95 8.69 11.18
C VAL A 33 22.83 9.24 10.07
N GLN A 34 22.41 10.33 9.46
CA GLN A 34 23.15 11.01 8.40
C GLN A 34 23.92 12.21 8.95
N LEU A 35 25.19 12.35 8.54
CA LEU A 35 26.06 13.46 8.89
C LEU A 35 26.56 14.18 7.63
N ARG A 36 26.42 15.51 7.59
CA ARG A 36 26.87 16.41 6.51
C ARG A 36 27.96 17.35 7.01
N THR A 37 29.18 16.84 7.15
CA THR A 37 30.31 17.58 7.74
C THR A 37 31.63 17.23 7.05
N ALA A 38 32.47 18.25 6.87
CA ALA A 38 33.85 18.10 6.39
C ALA A 38 34.83 17.74 7.52
N GLU A 39 34.44 17.95 8.78
CA GLU A 39 35.26 17.61 9.94
C GLU A 39 35.30 16.07 10.12
N PRO A 40 36.48 15.48 10.41
CA PRO A 40 36.59 14.05 10.64
C PRO A 40 35.72 13.56 11.82
N VAL A 41 34.83 12.62 11.52
CA VAL A 41 34.04 11.89 12.54
C VAL A 41 34.89 10.73 13.07
N GLN A 42 35.18 10.72 14.37
CA GLN A 42 36.00 9.68 15.02
C GLN A 42 35.21 8.39 15.24
N ARG A 43 33.97 8.52 15.74
CA ARG A 43 33.03 7.41 15.93
C ARG A 43 31.59 7.90 16.02
N VAL A 44 30.67 7.03 15.66
CA VAL A 44 29.24 7.17 15.94
C VAL A 44 28.79 5.92 16.68
N LEU A 45 28.17 6.09 17.84
CA LEU A 45 27.61 5.01 18.65
C LEU A 45 26.09 5.17 18.75
N LEU A 46 25.38 4.05 18.74
CA LEU A 46 23.99 3.95 19.15
C LEU A 46 23.99 3.53 20.62
N ARG A 47 23.37 4.32 21.49
CA ARG A 47 23.02 3.85 22.83
C ARG A 47 21.63 3.25 22.74
N LEU A 48 21.52 1.97 23.07
CA LEU A 48 20.27 1.21 23.13
C LEU A 48 20.10 0.68 24.55
N TRP A 49 18.94 0.82 25.17
CA TRP A 49 18.70 0.26 26.50
C TRP A 49 17.25 -0.18 26.69
N GLN A 50 17.09 -1.07 27.66
CA GLN A 50 15.83 -1.49 28.20
C GLN A 50 15.84 -1.20 29.70
N ASP A 51 14.75 -0.66 30.20
CA ASP A 51 14.61 -0.41 31.63
C ASP A 51 14.76 -1.72 32.41
N GLN A 52 15.43 -1.65 33.57
CA GLN A 52 15.72 -2.80 34.46
C GLN A 52 16.65 -3.91 33.89
N THR A 53 16.93 -3.92 32.58
CA THR A 53 17.82 -4.93 31.95
C THR A 53 19.21 -4.37 31.65
N GLY A 54 19.33 -3.09 31.28
CA GLY A 54 20.60 -2.39 31.10
C GLY A 54 20.78 -1.77 29.71
N GLU A 55 21.97 -1.20 29.48
CA GLU A 55 22.32 -0.49 28.25
C GLU A 55 23.40 -1.21 27.42
N GLN A 56 23.39 -0.92 26.12
CA GLN A 56 24.37 -1.36 25.14
C GLN A 56 24.83 -0.16 24.29
N LEU A 57 26.13 -0.10 23.99
CA LEU A 57 26.71 0.87 23.06
C LEU A 57 27.16 0.14 21.80
N ILE A 58 26.46 0.39 20.70
CA ILE A 58 26.66 -0.30 19.42
C ILE A 58 27.34 0.66 18.45
N PRO A 59 28.55 0.35 17.94
CA PRO A 59 29.19 1.19 16.94
C PRO A 59 28.46 1.13 15.60
N LEU A 60 28.18 2.29 15.00
CA LEU A 60 27.61 2.35 13.66
C LEU A 60 28.71 2.32 12.60
N VAL A 61 28.41 1.65 11.49
CA VAL A 61 29.29 1.53 10.33
C VAL A 61 28.96 2.65 9.33
N PRO A 62 29.96 3.41 8.83
CA PRO A 62 29.73 4.38 7.77
C PRO A 62 29.51 3.70 6.42
N HIS A 63 28.57 4.25 5.65
CA HIS A 63 28.34 3.96 4.24
C HIS A 63 28.62 5.22 3.42
N ASP A 64 29.37 5.07 2.33
CA ASP A 64 29.83 6.20 1.50
C ASP A 64 28.69 6.79 0.67
N THR A 65 28.40 8.07 0.92
CA THR A 65 27.49 8.91 0.13
C THR A 65 28.23 10.21 -0.25
N ASN A 66 29.30 10.12 -1.06
CA ASN A 66 30.24 11.22 -1.36
C ASN A 66 31.03 11.76 -0.14
N ALA A 67 32.18 12.42 -0.38
CA ALA A 67 33.13 12.80 0.68
C ALA A 67 32.59 13.77 1.76
N ALA A 68 31.52 14.52 1.49
CA ALA A 68 30.94 15.53 2.37
C ALA A 68 29.70 15.07 3.16
N GLN A 69 29.15 13.89 2.84
CA GLN A 69 27.94 13.35 3.48
C GLN A 69 28.16 11.86 3.77
N ARG A 70 27.95 11.45 5.02
CA ARG A 70 28.16 10.07 5.45
C ARG A 70 26.92 9.57 6.15
N PHE A 71 26.47 8.38 5.80
CA PHE A 71 25.36 7.72 6.45
C PHE A 71 25.88 6.59 7.34
N TYR A 72 25.58 6.63 8.63
CA TYR A 72 26.02 5.63 9.59
C TYR A 72 24.85 4.72 9.92
N THR A 73 25.05 3.40 9.93
CA THR A 73 23.98 2.45 10.28
C THR A 73 24.45 1.34 11.22
N ALA A 74 23.52 0.73 11.93
CA ALA A 74 23.71 -0.52 12.65
C ALA A 74 22.46 -1.38 12.56
N TRP A 75 22.65 -2.69 12.45
CA TRP A 75 21.61 -3.70 12.59
C TRP A 75 21.60 -4.23 14.03
N ILE A 76 20.42 -4.26 14.63
CA ILE A 76 20.20 -4.76 15.99
C ILE A 76 19.21 -5.93 15.95
N GLU A 77 19.53 -6.98 16.71
CA GLU A 77 18.59 -8.07 16.99
C GLU A 77 17.68 -7.61 18.13
N LEU A 78 16.36 -7.68 17.92
CA LEU A 78 15.41 -7.30 18.95
C LEU A 78 15.20 -8.45 19.94
N PRO A 79 14.91 -8.15 21.23
CA PRO A 79 14.47 -9.13 22.22
C PRO A 79 13.39 -10.08 21.69
N ASP A 80 13.44 -11.34 22.13
CA ASP A 80 12.52 -12.43 21.78
C ASP A 80 11.19 -12.40 22.56
N HIS A 81 10.97 -11.34 23.32
CA HIS A 81 9.76 -11.06 24.08
C HIS A 81 9.37 -9.59 23.94
N GLY A 82 8.10 -9.28 24.18
CA GLY A 82 7.58 -7.92 24.16
C GLY A 82 8.12 -7.09 25.32
N CYS A 83 8.58 -5.89 25.02
CA CYS A 83 9.15 -4.92 25.95
C CYS A 83 9.28 -3.53 25.29
N LEU A 84 9.83 -2.56 26.02
CA LEU A 84 10.19 -1.24 25.49
C LEU A 84 11.70 -1.08 25.37
N LEU A 85 12.15 -0.67 24.19
CA LEU A 85 13.53 -0.23 23.97
C LEU A 85 13.61 1.26 23.72
N TRP A 86 14.72 1.83 24.15
CA TRP A 86 15.01 3.24 23.99
C TRP A 86 16.34 3.44 23.29
N TYR A 87 16.45 4.47 22.43
CA TYR A 87 17.72 4.78 21.79
C TYR A 87 18.00 6.26 21.50
N TYR A 88 19.28 6.59 21.37
CA TYR A 88 19.79 7.82 20.75
C TYR A 88 21.22 7.62 20.22
N PHE A 89 21.72 8.56 19.43
CA PHE A 89 23.06 8.51 18.82
C PHE A 89 24.06 9.39 19.58
N ILE A 90 25.30 8.90 19.70
CA ILE A 90 26.46 9.61 20.27
C ILE A 90 27.47 9.79 19.15
N ILE A 91 27.80 11.03 18.83
CA ILE A 91 28.70 11.41 17.73
C ILE A 91 29.95 12.02 18.34
N THR A 92 31.10 11.40 18.12
CA THR A 92 32.40 11.92 18.60
C THR A 92 33.20 12.46 17.42
N MET A 93 33.59 13.73 17.51
CA MET A 93 34.41 14.45 16.53
C MET A 93 35.59 15.13 17.23
N GLU A 94 36.52 15.72 16.47
CA GLU A 94 37.64 16.48 17.06
C GLU A 94 37.15 17.68 17.90
N SER A 95 36.06 18.33 17.47
CA SER A 95 35.47 19.47 18.18
C SER A 95 34.65 19.10 19.42
N GLY A 96 34.39 17.82 19.69
CA GLY A 96 33.71 17.36 20.90
C GLY A 96 32.78 16.16 20.70
N THR A 97 32.06 15.81 21.77
CA THR A 97 30.98 14.82 21.73
C THR A 97 29.63 15.52 21.64
N TYR A 98 28.78 14.99 20.76
CA TYR A 98 27.44 15.46 20.49
C TYR A 98 26.46 14.30 20.63
N PHE A 99 25.20 14.61 20.95
CA PHE A 99 24.14 13.63 21.04
C PHE A 99 23.03 13.98 20.06
N TYR A 100 22.47 12.99 19.40
CA TYR A 100 21.30 13.18 18.55
C TYR A 100 20.21 12.23 19.01
N GLY A 101 19.08 12.78 19.43
CA GLY A 101 17.97 12.02 19.98
C GLY A 101 16.63 12.57 19.52
N ASN A 102 15.58 12.12 20.18
CA ASN A 102 14.21 12.53 19.90
C ASN A 102 14.06 14.04 20.12
N ASN A 103 13.05 14.64 19.48
CA ASN A 103 12.76 16.06 19.64
C ASN A 103 12.30 16.39 21.07
N ALA A 104 12.28 17.68 21.39
CA ALA A 104 11.92 18.17 22.73
C ALA A 104 10.49 17.78 23.13
N GLU A 105 9.59 17.62 22.15
CA GLU A 105 8.21 17.20 22.36
C GLU A 105 8.05 15.68 22.50
N MET A 106 9.11 14.90 22.28
CA MET A 106 9.16 13.44 22.37
C MET A 106 8.22 12.70 21.40
N LEU A 107 7.90 13.30 20.25
CA LEU A 107 6.92 12.78 19.29
C LEU A 107 7.49 11.86 18.19
N GLY A 108 8.75 11.42 18.33
CA GLY A 108 9.43 10.66 17.28
C GLY A 108 9.70 11.54 16.06
N GLY A 109 9.77 10.93 14.88
CA GLY A 109 10.07 11.65 13.63
C GLY A 109 11.49 12.24 13.61
N VAL A 110 11.64 13.44 13.03
CA VAL A 110 12.93 14.16 12.95
C VAL A 110 13.40 14.57 14.34
N GLY A 111 14.65 14.23 14.66
CA GLY A 111 15.29 14.51 15.94
C GLY A 111 15.94 15.87 16.06
N ALA A 112 16.71 16.03 17.14
CA ALA A 112 17.48 17.23 17.41
C ALA A 112 18.89 16.91 17.92
N LEU A 113 19.80 17.87 17.75
CA LEU A 113 21.18 17.81 18.21
C LEU A 113 21.32 18.44 19.60
N TYR A 114 22.02 17.76 20.51
CA TYR A 114 22.20 18.14 21.91
C TYR A 114 23.68 18.08 22.32
N ARG A 115 24.02 18.83 23.37
CA ARG A 115 25.34 18.82 24.02
C ARG A 115 25.42 17.86 25.21
N GLU A 116 24.26 17.43 25.69
CA GLU A 116 24.09 16.52 26.82
C GLU A 116 23.10 15.42 26.41
N GLN A 117 22.79 14.50 27.33
CA GLN A 117 21.89 13.39 27.06
C GLN A 117 20.52 13.89 26.55
N PRO A 118 20.06 13.41 25.37
CA PRO A 118 18.86 13.90 24.74
C PRO A 118 17.62 13.12 25.19
N PRO A 119 16.40 13.63 24.92
CA PRO A 119 15.21 12.79 24.86
C PRO A 119 15.43 11.60 23.92
N SER A 120 14.82 10.47 24.26
CA SER A 120 15.13 9.19 23.64
C SER A 120 14.02 8.78 22.68
N TYR A 121 14.38 8.08 21.61
CA TYR A 121 13.40 7.44 20.75
C TYR A 121 12.93 6.14 21.39
N GLN A 122 11.68 5.77 21.12
CA GLN A 122 11.05 4.55 21.61
C GLN A 122 10.92 3.52 20.50
N VAL A 123 11.05 2.25 20.87
CA VAL A 123 10.65 1.09 20.08
C VAL A 123 9.78 0.20 20.95
N THR A 124 8.49 0.14 20.63
CA THR A 124 7.56 -0.81 21.25
C THR A 124 7.76 -2.17 20.60
N ILE A 125 8.14 -3.18 21.39
CA ILE A 125 8.28 -4.56 20.94
C ILE A 125 7.07 -5.35 21.42
N TYR A 126 6.36 -5.98 20.50
CA TYR A 126 5.22 -6.82 20.82
C TYR A 126 5.54 -8.31 20.64
N ASN A 127 4.94 -9.16 21.47
CA ASN A 127 5.13 -10.61 21.39
C ASN A 127 4.77 -11.16 20.01
N HIS A 128 5.54 -12.15 19.55
CA HIS A 128 5.25 -12.85 18.31
C HIS A 128 3.84 -13.44 18.32
N GLY A 129 3.06 -13.18 17.26
CA GLY A 129 1.67 -13.63 17.16
C GLY A 129 0.67 -12.92 18.06
N ALA A 130 1.03 -11.78 18.68
CA ALA A 130 0.05 -10.92 19.36
C ALA A 130 -1.09 -10.55 18.40
N HIS A 131 -2.33 -10.66 18.86
CA HIS A 131 -3.53 -10.47 18.06
C HIS A 131 -4.64 -9.86 18.90
N THR A 132 -5.32 -8.84 18.37
CA THR A 132 -6.52 -8.27 18.98
C THR A 132 -7.77 -8.76 18.25
N PRO A 133 -8.94 -8.86 18.92
CA PRO A 133 -10.12 -9.46 18.32
C PRO A 133 -10.59 -8.76 17.02
N ASP A 134 -10.69 -9.51 15.93
CA ASP A 134 -10.99 -8.96 14.61
C ASP A 134 -12.39 -8.33 14.52
N TRP A 135 -13.38 -8.89 15.22
CA TRP A 135 -14.72 -8.31 15.29
C TRP A 135 -14.69 -6.91 15.92
N PHE A 136 -13.79 -6.69 16.90
CA PHE A 136 -13.69 -5.44 17.63
C PHE A 136 -13.11 -4.34 16.74
N LYS A 137 -12.01 -4.63 16.01
CA LYS A 137 -11.42 -3.73 15.00
C LYS A 137 -12.42 -3.25 13.93
N ASN A 138 -13.45 -4.06 13.65
CA ASN A 138 -14.50 -3.76 12.67
C ASN A 138 -15.76 -3.12 13.27
N SER A 139 -15.78 -2.86 14.57
CA SER A 139 -16.99 -2.40 15.26
C SER A 139 -17.13 -0.88 15.31
N VAL A 140 -18.36 -0.45 15.60
CA VAL A 140 -18.66 0.88 16.15
C VAL A 140 -19.27 0.66 17.52
N MET A 141 -18.62 1.23 18.53
CA MET A 141 -18.99 1.11 19.94
C MET A 141 -19.93 2.24 20.34
N TYR A 142 -20.88 1.93 21.22
CA TYR A 142 -21.77 2.88 21.88
C TYR A 142 -21.65 2.72 23.40
N GLN A 143 -21.16 3.77 24.08
CA GLN A 143 -21.01 3.78 25.53
C GLN A 143 -22.32 4.24 26.20
N ILE A 144 -22.85 3.41 27.10
CA ILE A 144 -24.10 3.65 27.83
C ILE A 144 -23.82 3.81 29.32
N PHE A 145 -24.31 4.92 29.89
CA PHE A 145 -24.51 5.06 31.33
C PHE A 145 -25.94 4.57 31.67
N PRO A 146 -26.12 3.39 32.30
CA PRO A 146 -27.40 2.69 32.34
C PRO A 146 -28.58 3.49 32.90
N ASP A 147 -28.42 4.14 34.07
CA ASP A 147 -29.47 4.90 34.75
C ASP A 147 -29.98 6.10 33.92
N ARG A 148 -29.24 6.52 32.89
CA ARG A 148 -29.47 7.76 32.14
C ARG A 148 -29.86 7.55 30.69
N PHE A 149 -29.87 6.33 30.20
CA PHE A 149 -30.11 6.10 28.78
C PHE A 149 -31.58 5.89 28.43
N ALA A 150 -32.24 4.92 29.05
CA ALA A 150 -33.65 4.64 28.80
C ALA A 150 -34.29 3.91 29.98
N ARG A 151 -35.50 4.32 30.35
CA ARG A 151 -36.30 3.71 31.41
C ARG A 151 -37.49 2.95 30.80
N SER A 152 -37.61 1.67 31.15
CA SER A 152 -38.83 0.88 30.92
C SER A 152 -39.61 0.72 32.21
N GLY A 153 -40.89 1.09 32.20
CA GLY A 153 -41.79 1.06 33.35
C GLY A 153 -41.56 2.18 34.39
N ASP A 154 -42.49 2.28 35.34
CA ASP A 154 -42.49 3.31 36.41
C ASP A 154 -42.41 2.70 37.82
N ALA A 155 -41.91 1.46 37.94
CA ALA A 155 -41.78 0.79 39.23
C ALA A 155 -40.69 1.46 40.07
N ILE A 156 -41.05 1.91 41.29
CA ILE A 156 -40.09 2.48 42.23
C ILE A 156 -39.35 1.33 42.94
N VAL A 157 -38.09 1.13 42.56
CA VAL A 157 -37.18 0.23 43.27
C VAL A 157 -36.78 0.86 44.60
N ARG A 158 -36.96 0.12 45.70
CA ARG A 158 -36.55 0.60 47.03
C ARG A 158 -35.07 0.34 47.23
N LYS A 159 -34.25 1.40 47.14
CA LYS A 159 -32.83 1.39 47.50
C LYS A 159 -32.58 2.41 48.61
N LYS A 160 -31.92 1.97 49.69
CA LYS A 160 -31.69 2.80 50.88
C LYS A 160 -30.74 3.94 50.53
N GLY A 161 -31.11 5.18 50.88
CA GLY A 161 -30.29 6.36 50.59
C GLY A 161 -30.36 6.87 49.14
N ALA A 162 -31.14 6.23 48.26
CA ALA A 162 -31.34 6.67 46.89
C ALA A 162 -32.34 7.84 46.79
N VAL A 163 -32.05 8.82 45.94
CA VAL A 163 -32.99 9.90 45.57
C VAL A 163 -33.57 9.63 44.20
N ILE A 164 -34.84 9.23 44.16
CA ILE A 164 -35.52 8.90 42.90
C ILE A 164 -36.03 10.17 42.23
N ARG A 165 -35.56 10.40 41.00
CA ARG A 165 -36.07 11.44 40.10
C ARG A 165 -37.28 10.90 39.37
N THR A 166 -38.38 11.65 39.46
CA THR A 166 -39.65 11.26 38.81
C THR A 166 -39.72 11.77 37.38
N ASP A 167 -39.16 12.96 37.13
CA ASP A 167 -39.05 13.57 35.80
C ASP A 167 -37.73 13.18 35.13
N TRP A 168 -37.79 12.75 33.86
CA TRP A 168 -36.62 12.38 33.07
C TRP A 168 -35.82 13.59 32.59
N THR A 169 -36.39 14.80 32.66
CA THR A 169 -35.78 16.05 32.18
C THR A 169 -35.04 16.82 33.28
N ASP A 170 -35.08 16.33 34.51
CA ASP A 170 -34.38 16.92 35.66
C ASP A 170 -32.85 16.94 35.45
N ASP A 171 -32.19 17.95 36.01
CA ASP A 171 -30.73 17.99 36.05
C ASP A 171 -30.18 17.02 37.13
N PRO A 172 -29.06 16.33 36.84
CA PRO A 172 -28.37 15.50 37.82
C PRO A 172 -27.90 16.32 39.03
N MET A 173 -28.02 15.74 40.23
CA MET A 173 -27.55 16.36 41.46
C MET A 173 -27.11 15.34 42.50
N TYR A 174 -25.86 15.47 42.97
CA TYR A 174 -25.39 14.79 44.17
C TYR A 174 -25.71 15.62 45.41
N LEU A 175 -26.34 14.99 46.41
CA LEU A 175 -26.52 15.61 47.71
C LEU A 175 -25.22 15.46 48.49
N LYS A 176 -24.60 16.60 48.84
CA LYS A 176 -23.34 16.64 49.57
C LYS A 176 -23.53 17.15 50.98
N ASP A 177 -22.78 16.60 51.92
CA ASP A 177 -22.66 17.13 53.26
C ASP A 177 -22.03 18.54 53.21
N PRO A 178 -22.60 19.56 53.88
CA PRO A 178 -22.07 20.91 53.86
C PRO A 178 -20.67 21.05 54.46
N ASP A 179 -20.32 20.23 55.45
CA ASP A 179 -19.09 20.30 56.22
C ASP A 179 -18.02 19.39 55.64
N THR A 180 -18.33 18.12 55.37
CA THR A 180 -17.36 17.13 54.86
C THR A 180 -17.24 17.14 53.34
N LYS A 181 -18.21 17.73 52.63
CA LYS A 181 -18.35 17.69 51.15
C LYS A 181 -18.56 16.29 50.56
N GLU A 182 -18.67 15.26 51.39
CA GLU A 182 -18.97 13.89 50.97
C GLU A 182 -20.35 13.79 50.36
N ILE A 183 -20.55 12.84 49.44
CA ILE A 183 -21.86 12.57 48.87
C ILE A 183 -22.65 11.73 49.88
N ILE A 184 -23.75 12.28 50.37
CA ILE A 184 -24.63 11.62 51.35
C ILE A 184 -25.78 10.87 50.68
N ALA A 185 -26.14 11.21 49.44
CA ALA A 185 -27.13 10.51 48.65
C ALA A 185 -26.94 10.77 47.15
N TYR A 186 -27.12 9.71 46.35
CA TYR A 186 -27.06 9.72 44.90
C TYR A 186 -28.46 9.74 44.29
N ASP A 187 -28.60 10.42 43.15
CA ASP A 187 -29.87 10.47 42.42
C ASP A 187 -29.97 9.39 41.33
N PHE A 188 -31.18 8.88 41.12
CA PHE A 188 -31.49 7.85 40.13
C PHE A 188 -32.67 8.28 39.28
N PHE A 189 -32.54 8.17 37.96
CA PHE A 189 -33.59 8.49 37.00
C PHE A 189 -34.41 7.27 36.59
N GLY A 190 -33.90 6.07 36.92
CA GLY A 190 -34.58 4.80 36.71
C GLY A 190 -34.30 4.17 35.35
N GLY A 191 -33.25 4.60 34.64
CA GLY A 191 -32.79 3.90 33.45
C GLY A 191 -32.39 2.46 33.80
N ASN A 192 -32.76 1.50 32.95
CA ASN A 192 -32.65 0.08 33.28
C ASN A 192 -32.39 -0.79 32.05
N LEU A 193 -31.98 -2.05 32.27
CA LEU A 193 -31.57 -2.97 31.20
C LEU A 193 -32.70 -3.26 30.20
N ARG A 194 -33.96 -3.32 30.67
CA ARG A 194 -35.13 -3.44 29.79
C ARG A 194 -35.31 -2.21 28.90
N GLY A 195 -35.12 -1.02 29.45
CA GLY A 195 -35.13 0.23 28.70
C GLY A 195 -34.06 0.24 27.61
N VAL A 196 -32.84 -0.24 27.90
CA VAL A 196 -31.79 -0.40 26.87
C VAL A 196 -32.22 -1.42 25.81
N MET A 197 -32.79 -2.55 26.22
CA MET A 197 -33.29 -3.60 25.32
C MET A 197 -34.34 -3.06 24.33
N GLU A 198 -35.27 -2.22 24.80
CA GLU A 198 -36.28 -1.54 23.95
C GLU A 198 -35.67 -0.57 22.91
N LYS A 199 -34.41 -0.16 23.11
CA LYS A 199 -33.70 0.77 22.22
C LYS A 199 -32.65 0.08 21.34
N LEU A 200 -32.54 -1.24 21.36
CA LEU A 200 -31.61 -1.95 20.47
C LEU A 200 -31.89 -1.68 18.99
N ASP A 201 -33.17 -1.53 18.57
CA ASP A 201 -33.53 -1.17 17.20
C ASP A 201 -33.02 0.23 16.80
N TYR A 202 -32.91 1.15 17.77
CA TYR A 202 -32.32 2.46 17.53
C TYR A 202 -30.82 2.35 17.29
N LEU A 203 -30.11 1.58 18.13
CA LEU A 203 -28.67 1.36 18.02
C LEU A 203 -28.30 0.59 16.73
N GLU A 204 -29.08 -0.42 16.37
CA GLU A 204 -28.91 -1.16 15.12
C GLU A 204 -29.08 -0.24 13.91
N LYS A 205 -30.12 0.62 13.89
CA LYS A 205 -30.35 1.60 12.81
C LYS A 205 -29.24 2.64 12.70
N LEU A 206 -28.61 3.02 13.81
CA LEU A 206 -27.41 3.86 13.78
C LEU A 206 -26.20 3.13 13.19
N GLY A 207 -26.19 1.79 13.20
CA GLY A 207 -25.08 0.95 12.74
C GLY A 207 -24.11 0.53 13.85
N ILE A 208 -24.55 0.55 15.11
CA ILE A 208 -23.76 0.10 16.26
C ILE A 208 -23.65 -1.42 16.28
N SER A 209 -22.47 -1.93 16.61
CA SER A 209 -22.19 -3.37 16.75
C SER A 209 -21.56 -3.76 18.09
N CYS A 210 -21.26 -2.79 18.94
CA CYS A 210 -20.74 -3.02 20.29
C CYS A 210 -21.36 -2.03 21.28
N ILE A 211 -21.84 -2.53 22.42
CA ILE A 211 -22.26 -1.71 23.56
C ILE A 211 -21.22 -1.87 24.65
N TYR A 212 -20.77 -0.74 25.20
CA TYR A 212 -19.99 -0.71 26.42
C TYR A 212 -20.84 -0.08 27.53
N PHE A 213 -21.04 -0.82 28.62
CA PHE A 213 -21.71 -0.29 29.81
C PHE A 213 -20.70 0.22 30.82
N ASN A 214 -20.93 1.43 31.34
CA ASN A 214 -20.46 1.76 32.69
C ASN A 214 -20.97 0.72 33.71
N PRO A 215 -20.40 0.63 34.93
CA PRO A 215 -20.62 -0.52 35.81
C PRO A 215 -22.11 -0.79 36.06
N VAL A 216 -22.47 -2.07 36.10
CA VAL A 216 -23.87 -2.55 36.23
C VAL A 216 -24.12 -3.34 37.52
N PHE A 217 -23.07 -3.54 38.32
CA PHE A 217 -23.12 -4.36 39.53
C PHE A 217 -23.78 -3.61 40.69
N GLU A 218 -24.33 -4.36 41.64
CA GLU A 218 -24.98 -3.82 42.83
C GLU A 218 -24.04 -2.84 43.56
N SER A 219 -24.51 -1.63 43.85
CA SER A 219 -23.73 -0.56 44.51
C SER A 219 -24.63 0.35 45.36
N GLU A 220 -24.11 1.39 46.03
CA GLU A 220 -24.96 2.43 46.64
C GLU A 220 -25.25 3.58 45.66
N SER A 221 -24.26 3.94 44.82
CA SER A 221 -24.35 5.07 43.89
C SER A 221 -25.11 4.77 42.60
N ASN A 222 -25.27 5.82 41.78
CA ASN A 222 -25.82 5.72 40.42
C ASN A 222 -24.76 5.42 39.35
N HIS A 223 -23.47 5.53 39.69
CA HIS A 223 -22.35 5.30 38.78
C HIS A 223 -21.76 3.89 38.95
N HIS A 224 -22.09 3.23 40.06
CA HIS A 224 -21.80 1.82 40.33
C HIS A 224 -20.31 1.43 40.50
N TYR A 225 -19.37 2.40 40.43
CA TYR A 225 -17.95 2.18 40.78
C TYR A 225 -17.71 1.76 42.25
N ASP A 226 -18.59 2.14 43.17
CA ASP A 226 -18.61 1.71 44.58
C ASP A 226 -19.20 0.30 44.73
N THR A 227 -18.60 -0.69 44.06
CA THR A 227 -19.19 -2.03 43.91
C THR A 227 -19.50 -2.67 45.27
N GLY A 228 -20.76 -3.06 45.42
CA GLY A 228 -21.33 -3.72 46.59
C GLY A 228 -21.27 -5.25 46.51
N ASP A 229 -21.63 -5.82 45.35
CA ASP A 229 -21.53 -7.26 45.04
C ASP A 229 -21.28 -7.45 43.53
N TYR A 230 -20.12 -8.01 43.17
CA TYR A 230 -19.70 -8.21 41.76
C TYR A 230 -20.53 -9.26 41.01
N HIS A 231 -21.20 -10.17 41.70
CA HIS A 231 -21.97 -11.27 41.08
C HIS A 231 -23.45 -10.93 40.89
N ARG A 232 -23.86 -9.70 41.22
CA ARG A 232 -25.25 -9.28 41.19
C ARG A 232 -25.45 -7.99 40.42
N ILE A 233 -26.42 -7.99 39.49
CA ILE A 233 -26.90 -6.76 38.83
C ILE A 233 -27.53 -5.85 39.88
N ASP A 234 -27.27 -4.54 39.76
CA ASP A 234 -27.91 -3.56 40.64
C ASP A 234 -29.43 -3.60 40.50
N PRO A 235 -30.19 -3.68 41.61
CA PRO A 235 -31.65 -3.77 41.55
C PRO A 235 -32.33 -2.56 40.90
N MET A 236 -31.67 -1.40 40.78
CA MET A 236 -32.18 -0.27 40.00
C MET A 236 -32.17 -0.54 38.49
N LEU A 237 -31.23 -1.36 38.02
CA LEU A 237 -31.06 -1.67 36.60
C LEU A 237 -31.85 -2.92 36.17
N GLY A 238 -32.17 -3.82 37.10
CA GLY A 238 -32.95 -5.03 36.84
C GLY A 238 -32.41 -6.24 37.61
N ASP A 239 -32.47 -7.41 36.97
CA ASP A 239 -31.89 -8.65 37.49
C ASP A 239 -31.05 -9.39 36.41
N ILE A 240 -30.55 -10.58 36.76
CA ILE A 240 -29.73 -11.39 35.86
C ILE A 240 -30.52 -11.92 34.64
N GLU A 241 -31.83 -12.13 34.77
CA GLU A 241 -32.66 -12.59 33.64
C GLU A 241 -32.91 -11.46 32.65
N ASP A 242 -33.07 -10.23 33.14
CA ASP A 242 -33.08 -9.03 32.30
C ASP A 242 -31.77 -8.87 31.54
N PHE A 243 -30.63 -9.09 32.21
CA PHE A 243 -29.32 -9.06 31.56
C PHE A 243 -29.16 -10.14 30.49
N ARG A 244 -29.52 -11.40 30.78
CA ARG A 244 -29.50 -12.51 29.82
C ARG A 244 -30.37 -12.21 28.60
N SER A 245 -31.56 -11.65 28.84
CA SER A 245 -32.50 -11.26 27.78
C SER A 245 -31.90 -10.17 26.89
N LEU A 246 -31.26 -9.16 27.49
CA LEU A 246 -30.57 -8.10 26.77
C LEU A 246 -29.41 -8.65 25.93
N VAL A 247 -28.56 -9.51 26.50
CA VAL A 247 -27.44 -10.15 25.78
C VAL A 247 -27.94 -10.96 24.59
N ALA A 248 -29.01 -11.74 24.77
CA ALA A 248 -29.62 -12.52 23.69
C ALA A 248 -30.17 -11.61 22.58
N ALA A 249 -30.96 -10.58 22.94
CA ALA A 249 -31.55 -9.66 21.98
C ALA A 249 -30.52 -8.80 21.23
N ALA A 250 -29.43 -8.42 21.91
CA ALA A 250 -28.30 -7.71 21.30
C ALA A 250 -27.57 -8.63 20.30
N ARG A 251 -27.30 -9.88 20.70
CA ARG A 251 -26.64 -10.88 19.84
C ARG A 251 -27.43 -11.15 18.56
N GLU A 252 -28.77 -11.23 18.62
CA GLU A 252 -29.63 -11.39 17.44
C GLU A 252 -29.47 -10.27 16.40
N ARG A 253 -29.09 -9.06 16.85
CA ARG A 253 -28.81 -7.89 16.02
C ARG A 253 -27.33 -7.72 15.67
N GLY A 254 -26.48 -8.69 16.03
CA GLY A 254 -25.03 -8.60 15.84
C GLY A 254 -24.33 -7.62 16.78
N ILE A 255 -24.98 -7.19 17.87
CA ILE A 255 -24.43 -6.29 18.87
C ILE A 255 -23.80 -7.11 20.00
N ARG A 256 -22.53 -6.84 20.30
CA ARG A 256 -21.80 -7.43 21.45
C ARG A 256 -21.79 -6.50 22.64
N ILE A 257 -21.67 -7.05 23.86
CA ILE A 257 -21.71 -6.27 25.11
C ILE A 257 -20.37 -6.41 25.85
N ILE A 258 -19.82 -5.28 26.29
CA ILE A 258 -18.63 -5.16 27.14
C ILE A 258 -19.07 -4.54 28.47
N LEU A 259 -18.55 -5.07 29.58
CA LEU A 259 -18.80 -4.53 30.91
C LEU A 259 -17.57 -3.81 31.48
N ASP A 260 -17.82 -2.88 32.38
CA ASP A 260 -16.80 -2.21 33.18
C ASP A 260 -16.44 -3.04 34.42
N GLY A 261 -15.15 -3.25 34.64
CA GLY A 261 -14.57 -4.02 35.73
C GLY A 261 -13.78 -3.13 36.67
N VAL A 262 -14.32 -2.89 37.87
CA VAL A 262 -13.74 -2.02 38.89
C VAL A 262 -13.09 -2.88 39.96
N PHE A 263 -11.77 -3.11 39.85
CA PHE A 263 -11.08 -4.12 40.65
C PHE A 263 -9.98 -3.58 41.58
N SER A 264 -9.67 -2.28 41.56
CA SER A 264 -8.70 -1.64 42.46
C SER A 264 -9.30 -1.30 43.84
N HIS A 265 -10.61 -1.20 43.91
CA HIS A 265 -11.34 -0.87 45.12
C HIS A 265 -12.76 -1.46 45.09
N THR A 266 -13.41 -1.45 46.26
CA THR A 266 -14.82 -1.82 46.43
C THR A 266 -15.58 -0.66 47.06
N GLY A 267 -16.91 -0.73 47.14
CA GLY A 267 -17.68 0.18 47.99
C GLY A 267 -17.45 -0.10 49.48
N SER A 268 -17.36 0.95 50.30
CA SER A 268 -17.24 0.82 51.76
C SER A 268 -18.42 0.10 52.42
N ASN A 269 -19.58 0.09 51.76
CA ASN A 269 -20.75 -0.65 52.21
C ASN A 269 -20.98 -1.91 51.37
N SER A 270 -19.93 -2.52 50.80
CA SER A 270 -19.99 -3.80 50.09
C SER A 270 -20.21 -5.00 51.00
N ILE A 271 -20.55 -6.16 50.42
CA ILE A 271 -20.63 -7.43 51.15
C ILE A 271 -19.26 -7.83 51.74
N TYR A 272 -18.17 -7.35 51.15
CA TYR A 272 -16.79 -7.65 51.52
C TYR A 272 -16.27 -6.75 52.65
N PHE A 273 -16.55 -5.43 52.62
CA PHE A 273 -16.09 -4.46 53.63
C PHE A 273 -17.14 -4.21 54.72
N ASN A 274 -18.41 -4.04 54.33
CA ASN A 274 -19.62 -3.95 55.17
C ASN A 274 -19.59 -2.90 56.31
N ARG A 275 -19.08 -1.69 56.06
CA ARG A 275 -18.90 -0.62 57.07
C ARG A 275 -20.17 -0.26 57.84
N ARG A 276 -21.33 -0.17 57.17
CA ARG A 276 -22.63 0.19 57.78
C ARG A 276 -23.54 -1.00 58.11
N GLN A 277 -23.02 -2.23 58.12
CA GLN A 277 -23.82 -3.45 58.38
C GLN A 277 -25.03 -3.57 57.45
N GLN A 278 -24.83 -3.32 56.15
CA GLN A 278 -25.87 -3.45 55.13
C GLN A 278 -26.16 -4.92 54.79
N TYR A 279 -25.14 -5.78 54.88
CA TYR A 279 -25.24 -7.20 54.63
C TYR A 279 -25.19 -7.99 55.94
N ASN A 280 -25.83 -9.16 55.95
CA ASN A 280 -25.83 -10.07 57.11
C ASN A 280 -24.49 -10.81 57.28
N SER A 281 -23.65 -10.82 56.25
CA SER A 281 -22.31 -11.42 56.28
C SER A 281 -21.31 -10.52 57.03
N LEU A 282 -20.29 -11.16 57.60
CA LEU A 282 -19.20 -10.46 58.28
C LEU A 282 -18.25 -9.84 57.24
N GLY A 283 -18.12 -8.52 57.25
CA GLY A 283 -17.21 -7.77 56.38
C GLY A 283 -15.90 -7.37 57.07
N ALA A 284 -14.90 -7.01 56.28
CA ALA A 284 -13.54 -6.68 56.74
C ALA A 284 -13.48 -5.53 57.75
N TYR A 285 -14.33 -4.50 57.64
CA TYR A 285 -14.37 -3.38 58.59
C TYR A 285 -14.90 -3.79 59.97
N GLN A 286 -15.67 -4.88 60.04
CA GLN A 286 -16.38 -5.28 61.26
C GLN A 286 -15.55 -6.20 62.16
N SER A 287 -14.65 -6.99 61.59
CA SER A 287 -13.80 -7.95 62.32
C SER A 287 -12.58 -8.36 61.51
N GLU A 288 -11.45 -8.52 62.19
CA GLU A 288 -10.23 -9.12 61.62
C GLU A 288 -10.40 -10.62 61.28
N GLU A 289 -11.46 -11.26 61.80
CA GLU A 289 -11.82 -12.65 61.47
C GLU A 289 -12.64 -12.77 60.17
N SER A 290 -12.97 -11.65 59.52
CA SER A 290 -13.65 -11.66 58.23
C SER A 290 -12.83 -12.44 57.19
N PRO A 291 -13.46 -13.28 56.34
CA PRO A 291 -12.75 -13.95 55.26
C PRO A 291 -12.18 -12.97 54.23
N TYR A 292 -12.65 -11.71 54.24
CA TYR A 292 -12.22 -10.64 53.36
C TYR A 292 -11.20 -9.70 54.02
N TYR A 293 -10.80 -9.93 55.28
CA TYR A 293 -9.94 -8.99 56.01
C TYR A 293 -8.61 -8.73 55.29
N SER A 294 -7.98 -9.80 54.76
CA SER A 294 -6.70 -9.69 54.03
C SER A 294 -6.80 -8.95 52.70
N TRP A 295 -8.02 -8.76 52.19
CA TRP A 295 -8.24 -7.97 50.98
C TRP A 295 -8.02 -6.50 51.22
N TYR A 296 -7.94 -6.00 52.45
CA TYR A 296 -7.81 -4.57 52.73
C TYR A 296 -6.60 -4.29 53.61
N HIS A 297 -6.00 -3.11 53.43
CA HIS A 297 -4.92 -2.66 54.31
C HIS A 297 -5.44 -1.65 55.34
N PHE A 298 -5.45 -2.06 56.62
CA PHE A 298 -5.76 -1.19 57.74
C PHE A 298 -4.48 -0.69 58.40
N ARG A 299 -4.26 0.63 58.37
CA ARG A 299 -3.19 1.31 59.10
C ARG A 299 -3.50 1.35 60.61
N ASN A 300 -4.77 1.54 60.95
CA ASN A 300 -5.29 1.50 62.33
C ASN A 300 -6.73 1.00 62.33
N PHE A 301 -6.94 -0.26 62.71
CA PHE A 301 -8.24 -0.93 62.60
C PHE A 301 -9.30 -0.34 63.55
N PRO A 302 -10.56 -0.15 63.10
CA PRO A 302 -11.05 -0.30 61.72
C PRO A 302 -11.03 1.00 60.92
N ASN A 303 -10.67 2.15 61.52
CA ASN A 303 -11.02 3.48 60.98
C ASN A 303 -9.98 4.09 60.02
N GLU A 304 -8.73 3.65 60.04
CA GLU A 304 -7.71 4.13 59.10
C GLU A 304 -7.28 2.99 58.18
N TYR A 305 -7.65 3.10 56.91
CA TYR A 305 -7.36 2.14 55.85
C TYR A 305 -6.94 2.87 54.58
N ASP A 306 -6.42 2.12 53.61
CA ASP A 306 -6.07 2.65 52.30
C ASP A 306 -7.35 2.84 51.47
N CYS A 307 -7.45 4.02 50.83
CA CYS A 307 -8.67 4.48 50.17
C CYS A 307 -8.32 5.20 48.87
N TRP A 308 -9.17 5.02 47.86
CA TRP A 308 -8.93 5.57 46.55
C TRP A 308 -8.96 7.09 46.64
N TRP A 309 -7.83 7.75 46.38
CA TRP A 309 -7.69 9.22 46.44
C TRP A 309 -8.17 9.86 47.77
N ASN A 310 -8.05 9.13 48.89
CA ASN A 310 -8.58 9.51 50.22
C ASN A 310 -10.12 9.58 50.32
N PHE A 311 -10.86 9.02 49.37
CA PHE A 311 -12.30 8.80 49.52
C PHE A 311 -12.54 7.56 50.36
N ASP A 312 -12.87 7.75 51.65
CA ASP A 312 -13.14 6.69 52.62
C ASP A 312 -14.31 5.75 52.24
N THR A 313 -15.10 6.15 51.25
CA THR A 313 -16.19 5.38 50.65
C THR A 313 -15.72 4.32 49.66
N LEU A 314 -14.45 4.36 49.23
CA LEU A 314 -13.84 3.47 48.24
C LEU A 314 -12.55 2.82 48.81
N PRO A 315 -12.67 1.86 49.75
CA PRO A 315 -11.51 1.15 50.29
C PRO A 315 -10.75 0.38 49.20
N ASN A 316 -9.44 0.62 49.11
CA ASN A 316 -8.55 -0.11 48.22
C ASN A 316 -8.46 -1.57 48.63
N VAL A 317 -8.43 -2.44 47.64
CA VAL A 317 -8.14 -3.85 47.86
C VAL A 317 -6.63 -4.13 47.70
N ASN A 318 -6.15 -5.20 48.31
CA ASN A 318 -4.87 -5.81 47.97
C ASN A 318 -5.09 -6.75 46.79
N GLU A 319 -4.89 -6.23 45.58
CA GLU A 319 -5.22 -6.92 44.34
C GLU A 319 -4.42 -8.20 44.13
N THR A 320 -3.27 -8.32 44.80
CA THR A 320 -2.39 -9.50 44.71
C THR A 320 -2.61 -10.54 45.81
N ASP A 321 -3.57 -10.31 46.72
CA ASP A 321 -3.96 -11.33 47.69
C ASP A 321 -4.45 -12.59 46.93
N PRO A 322 -3.92 -13.79 47.23
CA PRO A 322 -4.28 -15.00 46.50
C PRO A 322 -5.78 -15.31 46.49
N SER A 323 -6.50 -15.00 47.58
CA SER A 323 -7.94 -15.22 47.66
C SER A 323 -8.74 -14.19 46.86
N TYR A 324 -8.24 -12.96 46.73
CA TYR A 324 -8.83 -11.95 45.86
C TYR A 324 -8.57 -12.25 44.37
N MET A 325 -7.35 -12.65 44.02
CA MET A 325 -7.00 -13.13 42.66
C MET A 325 -7.87 -14.32 42.25
N ASP A 326 -8.12 -15.25 43.17
CA ASP A 326 -9.03 -16.37 42.92
C ASP A 326 -10.47 -15.93 42.73
N PHE A 327 -10.94 -15.00 43.56
CA PHE A 327 -12.29 -14.46 43.49
C PHE A 327 -12.56 -13.65 42.20
N ILE A 328 -11.60 -12.85 41.71
CA ILE A 328 -11.78 -12.04 40.50
C ILE A 328 -11.42 -12.79 39.22
N ILE A 329 -10.34 -13.58 39.23
CA ILE A 329 -9.70 -14.12 38.02
C ILE A 329 -9.78 -15.64 37.95
N THR A 330 -9.10 -16.37 38.85
CA THR A 330 -8.70 -17.77 38.58
C THR A 330 -9.70 -18.84 39.03
N GLY A 331 -10.56 -18.55 40.02
CA GLY A 331 -11.50 -19.52 40.56
C GLY A 331 -12.63 -19.83 39.56
N GLU A 332 -13.18 -21.04 39.55
CA GLU A 332 -14.22 -21.43 38.56
C GLU A 332 -15.47 -20.53 38.57
N ASN A 333 -15.79 -19.95 39.73
CA ASN A 333 -16.89 -19.00 39.93
C ASN A 333 -16.41 -17.55 40.03
N SER A 334 -15.21 -17.26 39.53
CA SER A 334 -14.64 -15.91 39.59
C SER A 334 -15.52 -14.89 38.86
N VAL A 335 -15.37 -13.62 39.19
CA VAL A 335 -16.09 -12.52 38.52
C VAL A 335 -15.87 -12.58 37.00
N LEU A 336 -14.62 -12.80 36.55
CA LEU A 336 -14.29 -12.98 35.15
C LEU A 336 -15.08 -14.12 34.53
N HIS A 337 -15.02 -15.33 35.10
CA HIS A 337 -15.66 -16.51 34.51
C HIS A 337 -17.18 -16.43 34.55
N HIS A 338 -17.76 -15.89 35.64
CA HIS A 338 -19.20 -15.71 35.78
C HIS A 338 -19.77 -14.89 34.62
N TRP A 339 -19.31 -13.65 34.43
CA TRP A 339 -19.88 -12.77 33.40
C TRP A 339 -19.53 -13.20 31.98
N MET A 340 -18.37 -13.81 31.75
CA MET A 340 -18.06 -14.44 30.47
C MET A 340 -19.04 -15.57 30.14
N ASN A 341 -19.50 -16.34 31.15
CA ASN A 341 -20.54 -17.37 30.96
C ASN A 341 -21.93 -16.75 30.70
N GLU A 342 -22.21 -15.56 31.25
CA GLU A 342 -23.42 -14.79 30.95
C GLU A 342 -23.41 -14.16 29.54
N GLY A 343 -22.27 -14.25 28.83
CA GLY A 343 -22.19 -14.01 27.39
C GLY A 343 -21.67 -12.65 26.96
N ILE A 344 -20.97 -11.94 27.84
CA ILE A 344 -20.24 -10.71 27.49
C ILE A 344 -19.09 -11.02 26.52
N ALA A 345 -18.66 -10.01 25.77
CA ALA A 345 -17.61 -10.12 24.76
C ALA A 345 -16.26 -9.53 25.21
N GLY A 346 -16.18 -9.00 26.43
CA GLY A 346 -14.96 -8.40 26.94
C GLY A 346 -15.19 -7.51 28.15
N TRP A 347 -14.09 -6.93 28.62
CA TRP A 347 -14.03 -6.07 29.79
C TRP A 347 -13.33 -4.75 29.47
N ARG A 348 -13.86 -3.65 30.02
CA ARG A 348 -13.10 -2.42 30.24
C ARG A 348 -12.64 -2.43 31.69
N LEU A 349 -11.35 -2.30 31.96
CA LEU A 349 -10.82 -2.22 33.32
C LEU A 349 -10.66 -0.77 33.73
N ASP A 350 -11.36 -0.42 34.80
CA ASP A 350 -11.29 0.88 35.47
C ASP A 350 -9.94 1.08 36.15
N VAL A 351 -9.36 2.28 35.98
CA VAL A 351 -8.10 2.70 36.60
C VAL A 351 -7.03 1.60 36.57
N ILE A 352 -6.77 1.01 35.39
CA ILE A 352 -5.80 -0.08 35.24
C ILE A 352 -4.38 0.33 35.67
N ASP A 353 -4.08 1.63 35.66
CA ASP A 353 -2.83 2.20 36.14
C ASP A 353 -2.59 1.96 37.64
N GLU A 354 -3.65 1.78 38.43
CA GLU A 354 -3.56 1.42 39.84
C GLU A 354 -3.43 -0.09 40.07
N LEU A 355 -3.80 -0.90 39.07
CA LEU A 355 -3.71 -2.36 39.18
C LEU A 355 -2.24 -2.82 39.01
N PRO A 356 -1.72 -3.65 39.93
CA PRO A 356 -0.37 -4.20 39.80
C PRO A 356 -0.18 -4.98 38.49
N PRO A 357 1.01 -4.96 37.85
CA PRO A 357 1.27 -5.72 36.61
C PRO A 357 0.98 -7.22 36.73
N THR A 358 1.16 -7.79 37.92
CA THR A 358 0.81 -9.20 38.20
C THR A 358 -0.69 -9.44 38.06
N PHE A 359 -1.54 -8.51 38.49
CA PHE A 359 -2.99 -8.62 38.36
C PHE A 359 -3.42 -8.50 36.89
N SER A 360 -3.03 -7.40 36.22
CA SER A 360 -3.43 -7.12 34.83
C SER A 360 -2.98 -8.20 33.85
N LYS A 361 -1.72 -8.65 33.93
CA LYS A 361 -1.19 -9.72 33.08
C LYS A 361 -1.88 -11.06 33.34
N THR A 362 -2.20 -11.38 34.59
CA THR A 362 -2.94 -12.62 34.93
C THR A 362 -4.39 -12.56 34.44
N PHE A 363 -5.06 -11.41 34.59
CA PHE A 363 -6.41 -11.19 34.09
C PHE A 363 -6.46 -11.37 32.56
N PHE A 364 -5.54 -10.70 31.85
CA PHE A 364 -5.43 -10.82 30.40
C PHE A 364 -5.19 -12.28 29.97
N ALA A 365 -4.24 -12.97 30.60
CA ALA A 365 -3.93 -14.36 30.28
C ALA A 365 -5.13 -15.30 30.48
N GLU A 366 -5.84 -15.19 31.60
CA GLU A 366 -7.01 -16.04 31.88
C GLU A 366 -8.20 -15.69 30.96
N LEU A 367 -8.42 -14.41 30.67
CA LEU A 367 -9.44 -13.96 29.71
C LEU A 367 -9.18 -14.56 28.33
N LYS A 368 -7.95 -14.45 27.81
CA LYS A 368 -7.57 -14.97 26.49
C LYS A 368 -7.59 -16.50 26.44
N LYS A 369 -7.22 -17.17 27.52
CA LYS A 369 -7.34 -18.63 27.66
C LYS A 369 -8.81 -19.09 27.63
N ARG A 370 -9.71 -18.35 28.29
CA ARG A 370 -11.15 -18.65 28.30
C ARG A 370 -11.82 -18.36 26.96
N SER A 371 -11.46 -17.24 26.33
CA SER A 371 -12.02 -16.75 25.08
C SER A 371 -11.00 -15.86 24.35
N PRO A 372 -10.27 -16.38 23.34
CA PRO A 372 -9.29 -15.60 22.57
C PRO A 372 -9.90 -14.34 21.91
N ASP A 373 -11.17 -14.43 21.52
CA ASP A 373 -11.93 -13.35 20.90
C ASP A 373 -12.47 -12.30 21.90
N ALA A 374 -12.28 -12.49 23.21
CA ALA A 374 -12.73 -11.51 24.19
C ALA A 374 -11.76 -10.31 24.23
N VAL A 375 -12.30 -9.10 24.28
CA VAL A 375 -11.49 -7.87 24.32
C VAL A 375 -11.23 -7.42 25.75
N MET A 376 -10.02 -6.94 26.02
CA MET A 376 -9.67 -6.22 27.25
C MET A 376 -9.24 -4.79 26.92
N ILE A 377 -9.97 -3.81 27.47
CA ILE A 377 -9.75 -2.38 27.27
C ILE A 377 -9.28 -1.77 28.59
N GLY A 378 -8.12 -1.10 28.61
CA GLY A 378 -7.66 -0.37 29.78
C GLY A 378 -8.12 1.10 29.79
N GLU A 379 -8.45 1.64 30.96
CA GLU A 379 -8.49 3.08 31.16
C GLU A 379 -7.08 3.65 31.36
N VAL A 380 -6.51 4.22 30.29
CA VAL A 380 -5.23 4.92 30.33
C VAL A 380 -5.42 6.29 29.69
N TRP A 381 -5.12 7.37 30.42
CA TRP A 381 -5.37 8.74 29.96
C TRP A 381 -4.26 9.30 29.07
N GLU A 382 -3.03 8.81 29.27
CA GLU A 382 -1.84 9.19 28.52
C GLU A 382 -1.49 8.13 27.45
N ASP A 383 -0.29 8.23 26.89
CA ASP A 383 0.19 7.28 25.90
C ASP A 383 0.37 5.88 26.53
N ALA A 384 -0.50 4.94 26.16
CA ALA A 384 -0.46 3.56 26.66
C ALA A 384 0.79 2.78 26.21
N SER A 385 1.53 3.25 25.21
CA SER A 385 2.73 2.56 24.72
C SER A 385 3.95 2.73 25.63
N ASN A 386 3.97 3.76 26.50
CA ASN A 386 5.14 4.08 27.33
C ASN A 386 4.79 4.62 28.74
N LYS A 387 3.57 4.37 29.20
CA LYS A 387 3.06 4.85 30.48
C LYS A 387 3.98 4.43 31.63
N VAL A 388 4.23 5.38 32.53
CA VAL A 388 4.79 5.10 33.86
C VAL A 388 3.69 5.31 34.89
N ALA A 389 3.35 4.26 35.63
CA ALA A 389 2.35 4.30 36.69
C ALA A 389 3.01 3.96 38.02
N TYR A 390 2.87 4.82 39.03
CA TYR A 390 3.45 4.64 40.37
C TYR A 390 4.95 4.30 40.36
N GLY A 391 5.73 4.97 39.50
CA GLY A 391 7.17 4.75 39.35
C GLY A 391 7.57 3.47 38.61
N THR A 392 6.60 2.73 38.07
CA THR A 392 6.82 1.49 37.31
C THR A 392 6.47 1.70 35.84
N PRO A 393 7.40 1.46 34.90
CA PRO A 393 7.10 1.42 33.48
C PRO A 393 6.07 0.32 33.17
N ARG A 394 5.07 0.63 32.35
CA ARG A 394 4.04 -0.31 31.91
C ARG A 394 4.31 -0.76 30.48
N GLU A 395 4.05 -2.04 30.22
CA GLU A 395 4.30 -2.69 28.93
C GLU A 395 2.99 -3.03 28.23
N TYR A 396 1.95 -2.21 28.44
CA TYR A 396 0.57 -2.51 28.09
C TYR A 396 0.37 -3.05 26.65
N LEU A 397 1.06 -2.44 25.69
CA LEU A 397 0.94 -2.78 24.26
C LEU A 397 1.96 -3.81 23.79
N SER A 398 2.67 -4.49 24.70
CA SER A 398 3.70 -5.50 24.36
C SER A 398 3.11 -6.88 24.08
N GLY A 399 1.77 -7.01 24.04
CA GLY A 399 1.06 -8.23 23.63
C GLY A 399 0.81 -9.25 24.75
N ASN A 400 0.77 -8.82 26.03
CA ASN A 400 0.50 -9.70 27.17
C ASN A 400 -0.33 -9.06 28.30
N GLU A 401 -0.87 -7.85 28.09
CA GLU A 401 -1.49 -7.10 29.18
C GLU A 401 -2.81 -6.41 28.81
N MET A 402 -2.97 -5.90 27.58
CA MET A 402 -4.26 -5.40 27.08
C MET A 402 -4.37 -5.48 25.54
N ASP A 403 -5.60 -5.45 25.02
CA ASP A 403 -5.85 -5.33 23.58
C ASP A 403 -5.98 -3.86 23.15
N SER A 404 -6.61 -3.05 23.99
CA SER A 404 -7.03 -1.69 23.67
C SER A 404 -6.94 -0.78 24.89
N ALA A 405 -6.95 0.53 24.66
CA ALA A 405 -7.09 1.54 25.68
C ALA A 405 -8.11 2.60 25.26
N MET A 406 -8.65 3.34 26.23
CA MET A 406 -9.40 4.56 25.98
C MET A 406 -8.46 5.60 25.34
N ASN A 407 -8.67 5.92 24.06
CA ASN A 407 -7.74 6.72 23.27
C ASN A 407 -7.85 8.23 23.56
N TYR A 408 -7.59 8.62 24.81
CA TYR A 408 -7.51 10.01 25.25
C TYR A 408 -6.42 10.81 24.51
N PRO A 409 -5.26 10.24 24.11
CA PRO A 409 -4.29 10.95 23.27
C PRO A 409 -4.88 11.43 21.94
N LEU A 410 -5.66 10.58 21.25
CA LEU A 410 -6.34 10.98 20.02
C LEU A 410 -7.45 11.99 20.29
N ARG A 411 -8.22 11.82 21.37
CA ARG A 411 -9.25 12.79 21.80
C ARG A 411 -8.65 14.19 21.96
N SER A 412 -7.58 14.32 22.75
CA SER A 412 -6.90 15.60 22.99
C SER A 412 -6.37 16.18 21.69
N THR A 413 -5.78 15.35 20.82
CA THR A 413 -5.30 15.80 19.50
C THR A 413 -6.44 16.36 18.63
N MET A 414 -7.60 15.71 18.59
CA MET A 414 -8.76 16.22 17.85
C MET A 414 -9.29 17.54 18.43
N LEU A 415 -9.46 17.60 19.76
CA LEU A 415 -10.01 18.79 20.42
C LEU A 415 -9.06 19.97 20.28
N ASP A 416 -7.77 19.81 20.58
CA ASP A 416 -6.77 20.87 20.48
C ASP A 416 -6.69 21.45 19.06
N PHE A 417 -6.79 20.58 18.04
CA PHE A 417 -6.89 21.05 16.66
C PHE A 417 -8.18 21.84 16.44
N LEU A 418 -9.34 21.30 16.80
CA LEU A 418 -10.62 21.96 16.52
C LEU A 418 -10.84 23.24 17.33
N THR A 419 -10.21 23.39 18.50
CA THR A 419 -10.32 24.58 19.37
C THR A 419 -9.17 25.56 19.20
N GLU A 420 -8.28 25.37 18.24
CA GLU A 420 -7.17 26.28 17.89
C GLU A 420 -5.99 26.27 18.88
N GLU A 421 -5.90 25.27 19.77
CA GLU A 421 -4.79 25.08 20.73
C GLU A 421 -3.55 24.45 20.08
N ALA A 422 -3.72 23.63 19.03
CA ALA A 422 -2.62 23.03 18.27
C ALA A 422 -2.85 23.17 16.76
N ASP A 423 -1.88 23.63 15.98
CA ASP A 423 -2.04 23.75 14.53
C ASP A 423 -1.95 22.40 13.79
N GLY A 424 -2.16 22.42 12.47
CA GLY A 424 -2.12 21.23 11.63
C GLY A 424 -0.78 20.50 11.64
N GLN A 425 0.35 21.21 11.82
CA GLN A 425 1.68 20.60 11.85
C GLN A 425 1.88 19.81 13.15
N MET A 426 1.57 20.42 14.30
CA MET A 426 1.62 19.73 15.60
C MET A 426 0.64 18.55 15.64
N THR A 427 -0.55 18.74 15.07
CA THR A 427 -1.58 17.70 14.99
C THR A 427 -1.09 16.47 14.24
N VAL A 428 -0.53 16.63 13.04
CA VAL A 428 0.00 15.50 12.26
C VAL A 428 1.16 14.81 12.97
N ARG A 429 2.09 15.56 13.59
CA ARG A 429 3.19 14.97 14.38
C ARG A 429 2.68 14.09 15.52
N ARG A 430 1.60 14.49 16.21
CA ARG A 430 0.96 13.66 17.26
C ARG A 430 0.33 12.39 16.69
N LEU A 431 -0.30 12.47 15.51
CA LEU A 431 -0.84 11.29 14.83
C LEU A 431 0.27 10.34 14.39
N GLU A 432 1.35 10.86 13.81
CA GLU A 432 2.52 10.07 13.39
C GLU A 432 3.18 9.39 14.58
N SER A 433 3.32 10.10 15.72
CA SER A 433 3.81 9.53 16.99
C SER A 433 2.96 8.34 17.45
N GLN A 434 1.63 8.46 17.40
CA GLN A 434 0.74 7.35 17.74
C GLN A 434 0.84 6.19 16.75
N ILE A 435 0.91 6.47 15.44
CA ILE A 435 1.10 5.44 14.40
C ILE A 435 2.43 4.71 14.59
N GLU A 436 3.48 5.42 14.98
CA GLU A 436 4.81 4.87 15.22
C GLU A 436 4.85 3.98 16.47
N ASN A 437 4.32 4.45 17.59
CA ASN A 437 4.53 3.79 18.88
C ASN A 437 3.57 2.62 19.15
N TYR A 438 2.43 2.56 18.46
CA TYR A 438 1.38 1.57 18.73
C TYR A 438 1.52 0.40 17.73
N PRO A 439 1.62 -0.86 18.19
CA PRO A 439 1.49 -2.01 17.31
C PRO A 439 0.19 -1.94 16.49
N LYS A 440 0.24 -2.36 15.22
CA LYS A 440 -0.93 -2.29 14.32
C LYS A 440 -2.17 -2.96 14.93
N GLU A 441 -1.99 -4.11 15.56
CA GLU A 441 -3.06 -4.85 16.24
C GLU A 441 -3.75 -3.99 17.33
N ASN A 442 -2.97 -3.25 18.13
CA ASN A 442 -3.50 -2.38 19.17
C ASN A 442 -4.06 -1.06 18.61
N LEU A 443 -3.36 -0.40 17.67
CA LEU A 443 -3.78 0.87 17.06
C LEU A 443 -5.20 0.77 16.48
N TYR A 444 -5.49 -0.34 15.78
CA TYR A 444 -6.79 -0.57 15.15
C TYR A 444 -7.86 -1.07 16.14
N ALA A 445 -7.46 -1.46 17.35
CA ALA A 445 -8.36 -1.83 18.43
C ALA A 445 -8.61 -0.68 19.43
N MET A 446 -7.89 0.45 19.37
CA MET A 446 -8.04 1.57 20.31
C MET A 446 -9.49 2.08 20.39
N MET A 447 -9.99 2.31 21.61
CA MET A 447 -11.33 2.88 21.82
C MET A 447 -11.29 4.40 21.58
N ASN A 448 -11.66 4.81 20.37
CA ASN A 448 -11.61 6.20 19.94
C ASN A 448 -12.82 6.98 20.47
N LEU A 449 -12.67 7.64 21.61
CA LEU A 449 -13.70 8.47 22.24
C LEU A 449 -13.53 9.97 21.94
N ILE A 450 -14.65 10.72 21.95
CA ILE A 450 -14.65 12.20 21.94
C ILE A 450 -15.21 12.73 23.28
N SER A 451 -16.23 12.08 23.82
CA SER A 451 -16.69 12.25 25.21
C SER A 451 -16.69 10.93 25.95
N SER A 452 -16.77 11.01 27.28
CA SER A 452 -17.03 9.89 28.18
C SER A 452 -17.71 10.42 29.43
N HIS A 453 -18.05 9.52 30.34
CA HIS A 453 -18.60 9.83 31.66
C HIS A 453 -17.68 10.59 32.62
N ASP A 454 -16.39 10.80 32.31
CA ASP A 454 -15.42 11.50 33.19
C ASP A 454 -14.95 12.85 32.65
N VAL A 455 -15.25 13.13 31.38
CA VAL A 455 -14.89 14.38 30.72
C VAL A 455 -16.14 15.19 30.38
N GLN A 456 -15.97 16.49 30.16
CA GLN A 456 -17.05 17.34 29.67
C GLN A 456 -17.53 16.85 28.30
N ARG A 457 -18.82 17.07 28.00
CA ARG A 457 -19.40 16.74 26.70
C ARG A 457 -18.68 17.52 25.60
N ALA A 458 -18.32 16.82 24.52
CA ALA A 458 -17.53 17.37 23.43
C ALA A 458 -18.13 18.66 22.85
N ILE A 459 -19.46 18.70 22.62
CA ILE A 459 -20.11 19.90 22.06
C ILE A 459 -19.96 21.14 22.95
N THR A 460 -19.89 20.96 24.27
CA THR A 460 -19.69 22.06 25.23
C THR A 460 -18.28 22.64 25.10
N ILE A 461 -17.25 21.79 24.94
CA ILE A 461 -15.87 22.22 24.70
C ILE A 461 -15.76 22.88 23.32
N LEU A 462 -16.25 22.20 22.28
CA LEU A 462 -16.10 22.61 20.88
C LEU A 462 -16.88 23.91 20.56
N GLY A 463 -17.99 24.16 21.25
CA GLY A 463 -18.74 25.40 21.19
C GLY A 463 -18.07 26.57 21.91
N GLY A 464 -16.95 26.35 22.61
CA GLY A 464 -16.24 27.40 23.34
C GLY A 464 -17.04 27.92 24.54
N VAL A 465 -17.77 27.04 25.24
CA VAL A 465 -18.51 27.43 26.44
C VAL A 465 -17.50 27.66 27.58
N PRO A 466 -17.47 28.84 28.20
CA PRO A 466 -16.51 29.13 29.26
C PRO A 466 -16.65 28.15 30.42
N TYR A 467 -15.51 27.61 30.85
CA TYR A 467 -15.37 26.80 32.04
C TYR A 467 -14.16 27.31 32.82
N TYR A 468 -14.29 27.37 34.14
CA TYR A 468 -13.19 27.70 35.03
C TYR A 468 -13.13 26.66 36.15
N GLU A 469 -11.92 26.43 36.65
CA GLU A 469 -11.72 25.48 37.74
C GLU A 469 -12.49 25.93 38.99
N GLY A 470 -13.26 25.02 39.59
CA GLY A 470 -14.11 25.33 40.74
C GLY A 470 -15.47 25.95 40.41
N MET A 471 -15.88 26.02 39.14
CA MET A 471 -17.21 26.53 38.73
C MET A 471 -18.34 25.85 39.54
N PRO A 472 -19.23 26.62 40.22
CA PRO A 472 -20.27 26.04 41.07
C PRO A 472 -21.22 25.12 40.30
N ALA A 473 -21.64 24.01 40.92
CA ALA A 473 -22.53 23.03 40.30
C ALA A 473 -23.86 23.66 39.81
N ILE A 474 -24.41 24.60 40.57
CA ILE A 474 -25.63 25.32 40.16
C ILE A 474 -25.41 26.17 38.90
N GLU A 475 -24.22 26.72 38.71
CA GLU A 475 -23.87 27.50 37.53
C GLU A 475 -23.70 26.56 36.33
N GLN A 476 -22.93 25.49 36.50
CA GLN A 476 -22.76 24.44 35.49
C GLN A 476 -24.11 23.87 35.02
N SER A 477 -25.06 23.64 35.93
CA SER A 477 -26.40 23.13 35.60
C SER A 477 -27.22 24.10 34.74
N ARG A 478 -27.04 25.42 34.91
CA ARG A 478 -27.90 26.46 34.30
C ARG A 478 -27.37 27.02 32.99
N VAL A 479 -26.06 26.97 32.77
CA VAL A 479 -25.46 27.49 31.54
C VAL A 479 -25.98 26.70 30.33
N ARG A 480 -26.38 27.45 29.30
CA ARG A 480 -26.81 26.95 27.99
C ARG A 480 -26.00 27.68 26.93
N MET A 481 -25.69 26.98 25.84
CA MET A 481 -24.95 27.58 24.72
C MET A 481 -25.75 28.73 24.10
N THR A 482 -25.08 29.80 23.70
CA THR A 482 -25.66 30.78 22.78
C THR A 482 -25.86 30.14 21.40
N LEU A 483 -26.64 30.78 20.52
CA LEU A 483 -26.84 30.29 19.16
C LEU A 483 -25.52 30.15 18.39
N ASP A 484 -24.61 31.11 18.53
CA ASP A 484 -23.30 31.09 17.87
C ASP A 484 -22.42 29.94 18.40
N GLN A 485 -22.39 29.75 19.73
CA GLN A 485 -21.67 28.63 20.36
C GLN A 485 -22.25 27.29 19.92
N ALA A 486 -23.57 27.16 19.86
CA ALA A 486 -24.23 25.94 19.41
C ALA A 486 -23.91 25.65 17.94
N MET A 487 -23.98 26.65 17.05
CA MET A 487 -23.64 26.48 15.62
C MET A 487 -22.17 26.07 15.43
N LEU A 488 -21.25 26.72 16.15
CA LEU A 488 -19.83 26.39 16.11
C LEU A 488 -19.57 24.97 16.65
N GLY A 489 -20.17 24.65 17.80
CA GLY A 489 -20.08 23.34 18.44
C GLY A 489 -20.63 22.22 17.55
N ILE A 490 -21.77 22.43 16.88
CA ILE A 490 -22.35 21.47 15.92
C ILE A 490 -21.37 21.20 14.78
N ARG A 491 -20.83 22.24 14.13
CA ARG A 491 -19.92 22.07 12.99
C ARG A 491 -18.63 21.34 13.39
N ARG A 492 -18.02 21.74 14.50
CA ARG A 492 -16.82 21.09 15.03
C ARG A 492 -17.09 19.65 15.50
N LEU A 493 -18.25 19.37 16.10
CA LEU A 493 -18.61 18.01 16.51
C LEU A 493 -18.81 17.09 15.30
N ILE A 494 -19.45 17.58 14.24
CA ILE A 494 -19.58 16.83 12.98
C ILE A 494 -18.19 16.53 12.39
N MET A 495 -17.26 17.50 12.41
CA MET A 495 -15.88 17.27 11.98
C MET A 495 -15.16 16.23 12.84
N ALA A 496 -15.26 16.34 14.18
CA ALA A 496 -14.68 15.38 15.11
C ALA A 496 -15.24 13.97 14.91
N THR A 497 -16.55 13.85 14.67
CA THR A 497 -17.21 12.56 14.40
C THR A 497 -16.77 11.98 13.06
N LEU A 498 -16.65 12.80 12.01
CA LEU A 498 -16.12 12.32 10.73
C LEU A 498 -14.71 11.77 10.93
N TRP A 499 -13.84 12.51 11.63
CA TRP A 499 -12.48 12.06 11.95
C TRP A 499 -12.51 10.75 12.73
N GLN A 500 -13.30 10.66 13.80
CA GLN A 500 -13.48 9.45 14.60
C GLN A 500 -13.87 8.23 13.74
N MET A 501 -14.74 8.41 12.75
CA MET A 501 -15.22 7.34 11.87
C MET A 501 -14.24 6.97 10.74
N THR A 502 -13.27 7.82 10.43
CA THR A 502 -12.31 7.61 9.33
C THR A 502 -10.88 7.31 9.78
N TYR A 503 -10.57 7.44 11.06
CA TYR A 503 -9.26 7.07 11.64
C TYR A 503 -9.20 5.58 12.05
N PRO A 504 -8.02 4.94 12.10
CA PRO A 504 -7.85 3.62 12.71
C PRO A 504 -8.31 3.57 14.17
N GLY A 505 -8.79 2.41 14.63
CA GLY A 505 -9.38 2.24 15.96
C GLY A 505 -10.90 2.09 15.91
N VAL A 506 -11.50 1.75 17.04
CA VAL A 506 -12.94 1.51 17.23
C VAL A 506 -13.62 2.82 17.64
N PRO A 507 -14.46 3.44 16.78
CA PRO A 507 -15.21 4.64 17.15
C PRO A 507 -16.11 4.35 18.34
N SER A 508 -16.02 5.15 19.41
CA SER A 508 -16.86 5.04 20.60
C SER A 508 -17.73 6.28 20.76
N VAL A 509 -19.03 6.12 20.49
CA VAL A 509 -20.05 7.17 20.66
C VAL A 509 -20.57 7.12 22.09
N TYR A 510 -20.38 8.20 22.85
CA TYR A 510 -20.95 8.31 24.19
C TYR A 510 -22.41 8.76 24.09
N TYR A 511 -23.32 8.06 24.77
CA TYR A 511 -24.76 8.26 24.59
C TYR A 511 -25.16 9.74 24.65
N GLY A 512 -25.81 10.25 23.61
CA GLY A 512 -26.24 11.65 23.54
C GLY A 512 -25.32 12.56 22.73
N ASP A 513 -24.07 12.17 22.46
CA ASP A 513 -23.18 12.93 21.58
C ASP A 513 -23.75 12.98 20.15
N GLU A 514 -24.40 11.90 19.70
CA GLU A 514 -25.01 11.81 18.37
C GLU A 514 -26.25 12.69 18.19
N ILE A 515 -26.77 13.26 19.28
CA ILE A 515 -27.86 14.25 19.28
C ILE A 515 -27.41 15.60 19.86
N GLY A 516 -26.11 15.79 20.12
CA GLY A 516 -25.54 17.06 20.57
C GLY A 516 -25.84 17.44 22.01
N MET A 517 -25.95 16.47 22.93
CA MET A 517 -26.17 16.76 24.35
C MET A 517 -25.00 17.54 24.96
N GLN A 518 -25.31 18.67 25.60
CA GLN A 518 -24.35 19.48 26.35
C GLN A 518 -24.24 19.06 27.82
N GLY A 519 -23.06 19.28 28.41
CA GLY A 519 -22.80 18.98 29.81
C GLY A 519 -21.35 19.30 30.19
N PHE A 520 -21.16 19.89 31.37
CA PHE A 520 -19.83 20.09 31.95
C PHE A 520 -19.33 18.79 32.61
N LYS A 521 -18.51 18.88 33.66
CA LYS A 521 -17.96 17.73 34.36
C LYS A 521 -19.05 16.97 35.12
N ASP A 522 -18.69 15.81 35.65
CA ASP A 522 -19.53 15.00 36.52
C ASP A 522 -20.20 15.88 37.61
N PRO A 523 -21.54 15.82 37.76
CA PRO A 523 -22.47 14.86 37.13
C PRO A 523 -23.17 15.33 35.85
N PHE A 524 -22.86 16.53 35.34
CA PHE A 524 -23.60 17.13 34.22
C PHE A 524 -23.31 16.50 32.85
N ASN A 525 -22.20 15.78 32.69
CA ASN A 525 -21.94 14.93 31.53
C ASN A 525 -22.78 13.65 31.52
N ARG A 526 -23.47 13.32 32.62
CA ARG A 526 -24.33 12.13 32.82
C ARG A 526 -25.83 12.50 32.88
N ARG A 527 -26.25 13.49 32.08
CA ARG A 527 -27.67 13.85 31.93
C ARG A 527 -28.48 12.71 31.31
N PRO A 528 -29.77 12.58 31.62
CA PRO A 528 -30.65 11.64 30.95
C PRO A 528 -30.71 11.90 29.42
N TYR A 529 -30.77 10.83 28.63
CA TYR A 529 -30.85 10.91 27.17
C TYR A 529 -32.11 11.64 26.74
N ASP A 530 -31.98 12.64 25.86
CA ASP A 530 -33.10 13.42 25.35
C ASP A 530 -33.74 12.74 24.11
N TRP A 531 -34.71 11.86 24.37
CA TRP A 531 -35.42 11.12 23.32
C TRP A 531 -36.38 11.98 22.49
N GLU A 532 -36.74 13.18 22.96
CA GLU A 532 -37.77 14.02 22.34
C GLU A 532 -37.18 15.18 21.54
N HIS A 533 -36.12 15.83 22.04
CA HIS A 533 -35.59 17.09 21.49
C HIS A 533 -34.15 17.00 20.98
N GLY A 534 -33.62 15.78 20.78
CA GLY A 534 -32.29 15.55 20.22
C GLY A 534 -32.08 16.19 18.84
N ASN A 535 -30.86 16.68 18.58
CA ASN A 535 -30.54 17.34 17.31
C ASN A 535 -30.48 16.33 16.14
N LEU A 536 -31.46 16.43 15.24
CA LEU A 536 -31.60 15.54 14.09
C LEU A 536 -30.49 15.73 13.03
N GLU A 537 -29.97 16.94 12.85
CA GLU A 537 -28.88 17.19 11.88
C GLU A 537 -27.61 16.41 12.28
N ILE A 538 -27.24 16.47 13.56
CA ILE A 538 -26.08 15.74 14.09
C ILE A 538 -26.30 14.24 13.91
N ARG A 539 -27.47 13.74 14.29
CA ARG A 539 -27.82 12.32 14.20
C ARG A 539 -27.76 11.81 12.76
N ASP A 540 -28.28 12.58 11.81
CA ASP A 540 -28.26 12.22 10.39
C ASP A 540 -26.83 12.21 9.82
N TRP A 541 -25.94 13.08 10.28
CA TRP A 541 -24.51 13.02 9.92
C TRP A 541 -23.81 11.82 10.55
N VAL A 542 -23.99 11.58 11.85
CA VAL A 542 -23.40 10.44 12.56
C VAL A 542 -23.81 9.12 11.90
N THR A 543 -25.11 8.95 11.62
CA THR A 543 -25.65 7.76 10.95
C THR A 543 -25.00 7.55 9.58
N ARG A 544 -24.85 8.62 8.78
CA ARG A 544 -24.19 8.54 7.47
C ARG A 544 -22.70 8.20 7.57
N PHE A 545 -21.98 8.73 8.56
CA PHE A 545 -20.57 8.42 8.76
C PHE A 545 -20.37 6.96 9.19
N ILE A 546 -21.21 6.45 10.10
CA ILE A 546 -21.20 5.04 10.52
C ILE A 546 -21.50 4.13 9.33
N ALA A 547 -22.54 4.44 8.54
CA ALA A 547 -22.88 3.67 7.34
C ALA A 547 -21.70 3.57 6.36
N VAL A 548 -21.08 4.72 6.02
CA VAL A 548 -19.91 4.75 5.14
C VAL A 548 -18.75 3.93 5.70
N ARG A 549 -18.47 4.01 7.00
CA ARG A 549 -17.43 3.20 7.64
C ARG A 549 -17.74 1.70 7.55
N ASN A 550 -18.95 1.29 7.87
CA ASN A 550 -19.36 -0.12 7.92
C ASN A 550 -19.38 -0.77 6.53
N GLU A 551 -19.70 0.00 5.50
CA GLU A 551 -19.74 -0.44 4.10
C GLU A 551 -18.36 -0.57 3.45
N ASN A 552 -17.29 0.00 4.05
CA ASN A 552 -16.00 0.12 3.38
C ASN A 552 -14.84 -0.40 4.25
N ASP A 553 -14.22 -1.50 3.82
CA ASP A 553 -13.08 -2.13 4.51
C ASP A 553 -11.90 -1.18 4.75
N ALA A 554 -11.60 -0.32 3.77
CA ALA A 554 -10.48 0.61 3.85
C ALA A 554 -10.55 1.56 5.06
N LEU A 555 -11.76 1.96 5.47
CA LEU A 555 -11.95 2.83 6.65
C LEU A 555 -11.80 2.08 7.98
N ARG A 556 -11.91 0.74 7.98
CA ARG A 556 -11.78 -0.09 9.18
C ARG A 556 -10.37 -0.64 9.34
N THR A 557 -9.83 -1.25 8.28
CA THR A 557 -8.58 -2.02 8.32
C THR A 557 -7.55 -1.61 7.26
N GLY A 558 -7.84 -0.62 6.41
CA GLY A 558 -6.88 -0.11 5.43
C GLY A 558 -5.79 0.76 6.06
N ASP A 559 -4.63 0.84 5.39
CA ASP A 559 -3.49 1.67 5.78
C ASP A 559 -3.89 3.10 6.10
N ILE A 560 -3.18 3.72 7.04
CA ILE A 560 -3.31 5.15 7.38
C ILE A 560 -2.09 5.89 6.84
N LEU A 561 -2.31 6.86 5.96
CA LEU A 561 -1.25 7.66 5.36
C LEU A 561 -1.46 9.15 5.66
N PRO A 562 -0.69 9.76 6.57
CA PRO A 562 -0.65 11.20 6.70
C PRO A 562 -0.26 11.86 5.36
N LEU A 563 -1.03 12.85 4.91
CA LEU A 563 -0.81 13.53 3.63
C LEU A 563 -0.45 15.01 3.77
N TYR A 564 -1.07 15.70 4.75
CA TYR A 564 -0.89 17.13 4.93
C TYR A 564 -1.16 17.55 6.38
N GLY A 565 -0.38 18.50 6.90
CA GLY A 565 -0.63 19.15 8.18
C GLY A 565 0.07 20.50 8.26
N ALA A 566 -0.69 21.59 8.14
CA ALA A 566 -0.16 22.95 8.32
C ALA A 566 -1.30 23.94 8.60
N GLY A 567 -1.08 24.87 9.53
CA GLY A 567 -2.05 25.91 9.87
C GLY A 567 -3.39 25.32 10.29
N ASP A 568 -4.46 25.68 9.59
CA ASP A 568 -5.83 25.25 9.88
C ASP A 568 -6.29 23.99 9.13
N VAL A 569 -5.37 23.29 8.45
CA VAL A 569 -5.71 22.13 7.62
C VAL A 569 -4.88 20.91 7.97
N ILE A 570 -5.57 19.77 8.05
CA ILE A 570 -4.98 18.43 8.08
C ILE A 570 -5.64 17.55 7.01
N ALA A 571 -4.89 16.58 6.48
CA ALA A 571 -5.42 15.54 5.61
C ALA A 571 -4.65 14.22 5.75
N TYR A 572 -5.37 13.10 5.63
CA TYR A 572 -4.82 11.75 5.61
C TYR A 572 -5.63 10.85 4.68
N ALA A 573 -5.02 9.77 4.20
CA ALA A 573 -5.69 8.74 3.41
C ALA A 573 -5.90 7.44 4.19
N ARG A 574 -6.97 6.73 3.82
CA ARG A 574 -7.25 5.35 4.19
C ARG A 574 -7.31 4.48 2.94
N THR A 575 -6.50 3.43 2.88
CA THR A 575 -6.30 2.71 1.62
C THR A 575 -6.15 1.19 1.80
N ILE A 576 -6.87 0.44 0.98
CA ILE A 576 -6.65 -0.98 0.70
C ILE A 576 -6.38 -1.10 -0.78
N ARG A 577 -5.23 -1.70 -1.12
CA ARG A 577 -4.78 -1.91 -2.49
C ARG A 577 -4.42 -3.36 -2.70
N SER A 578 -4.71 -3.87 -3.90
CA SER A 578 -4.38 -5.24 -4.31
C SER A 578 -5.14 -6.34 -3.54
N GLY A 579 -6.20 -5.95 -2.82
CA GLY A 579 -7.15 -6.80 -2.13
C GLY A 579 -6.72 -7.30 -0.76
N TYR A 580 -5.82 -6.58 -0.07
CA TYR A 580 -5.34 -6.94 1.27
C TYR A 580 -5.27 -5.73 2.21
N ASP A 581 -5.73 -5.93 3.44
CA ASP A 581 -5.61 -4.93 4.52
C ASP A 581 -4.25 -4.99 5.24
N VAL A 582 -4.08 -4.15 6.27
CA VAL A 582 -2.81 -4.07 7.03
C VAL A 582 -2.49 -5.32 7.84
N PHE A 583 -3.45 -6.23 7.98
CA PHE A 583 -3.32 -7.53 8.64
C PHE A 583 -3.16 -8.67 7.62
N ASN A 584 -3.02 -8.34 6.33
CA ASN A 584 -2.87 -9.27 5.22
C ASN A 584 -4.08 -10.21 5.06
N TYR A 585 -5.27 -9.76 5.48
CA TYR A 585 -6.55 -10.41 5.17
C TYR A 585 -7.10 -9.91 3.84
N GLU A 586 -7.80 -10.79 3.12
CA GLU A 586 -8.41 -10.46 1.85
C GLU A 586 -9.62 -9.53 2.06
N LYS A 587 -9.57 -8.34 1.44
CA LYS A 587 -10.55 -7.26 1.60
C LYS A 587 -10.83 -6.54 0.30
N GLU A 588 -11.92 -5.78 0.26
CA GLU A 588 -12.27 -4.97 -0.91
C GLU A 588 -11.34 -3.74 -1.02
N ASP A 589 -10.85 -3.48 -2.23
CA ASP A 589 -10.05 -2.29 -2.52
C ASP A 589 -10.89 -1.01 -2.34
N GLY A 590 -10.27 0.01 -1.75
CA GLY A 590 -10.87 1.31 -1.52
C GLY A 590 -9.82 2.34 -1.13
N VAL A 591 -9.95 3.53 -1.69
CA VAL A 591 -9.09 4.68 -1.37
C VAL A 591 -9.96 5.86 -0.95
N PHE A 592 -9.69 6.36 0.25
CA PHE A 592 -10.37 7.51 0.84
C PHE A 592 -9.36 8.56 1.26
N VAL A 593 -9.70 9.83 1.10
CA VAL A 593 -8.95 10.97 1.63
C VAL A 593 -9.87 11.79 2.52
N ALA A 594 -9.53 11.88 3.80
CA ALA A 594 -10.22 12.74 4.77
C ALA A 594 -9.41 14.03 4.95
N ALA A 595 -10.05 15.18 4.78
CA ALA A 595 -9.42 16.49 4.90
C ALA A 595 -10.28 17.44 5.72
N PHE A 596 -9.68 18.17 6.66
CA PHE A 596 -10.39 18.98 7.64
C PHE A 596 -9.86 20.41 7.60
N ASN A 597 -10.77 21.39 7.50
CA ASN A 597 -10.46 22.81 7.60
C ASN A 597 -11.17 23.39 8.82
N ARG A 598 -10.41 23.73 9.86
CA ARG A 598 -10.97 24.33 11.09
C ARG A 598 -11.18 25.84 10.98
N ASN A 599 -10.67 26.49 9.93
CA ASN A 599 -10.79 27.92 9.76
C ASN A 599 -12.27 28.33 9.73
N GLN A 600 -12.62 29.39 10.46
CA GLN A 600 -14.02 29.76 10.68
C GLN A 600 -14.66 30.49 9.49
N THR A 601 -13.86 31.09 8.61
CA THR A 601 -14.36 32.01 7.58
C THR A 601 -13.85 31.70 6.17
N GLU A 602 -12.64 31.15 6.04
CA GLU A 602 -11.97 30.96 4.77
C GLU A 602 -11.99 29.51 4.29
N ALA A 603 -12.25 29.34 2.99
CA ALA A 603 -12.03 28.07 2.33
C ALA A 603 -10.56 27.95 1.95
N LEU A 604 -9.89 26.89 2.42
CA LEU A 604 -8.48 26.66 2.17
C LEU A 604 -8.29 25.61 1.07
N THR A 605 -7.18 25.73 0.32
CA THR A 605 -6.83 24.77 -0.74
C THR A 605 -5.48 24.15 -0.42
N ILE A 606 -5.42 22.83 -0.46
CA ILE A 606 -4.19 22.06 -0.29
C ILE A 606 -3.91 21.25 -1.55
N GLU A 607 -2.65 20.84 -1.69
CA GLU A 607 -2.20 19.91 -2.72
C GLU A 607 -1.50 18.76 -2.02
N VAL A 608 -1.93 17.53 -2.32
CA VAL A 608 -1.40 16.32 -1.69
C VAL A 608 -0.90 15.35 -2.76
N ASP A 609 0.30 14.80 -2.55
CA ASP A 609 0.83 13.72 -3.38
C ASP A 609 0.10 12.41 -3.06
N VAL A 610 -0.53 11.84 -4.08
CA VAL A 610 -1.24 10.55 -4.07
C VAL A 610 -0.73 9.61 -5.16
N GLY A 611 0.31 10.01 -5.92
CA GLY A 611 0.77 9.28 -7.10
C GLY A 611 1.30 7.88 -6.79
N ASP A 612 1.69 7.65 -5.54
CA ASP A 612 2.10 6.36 -5.01
C ASP A 612 0.93 5.39 -4.80
N PHE A 613 -0.32 5.85 -4.68
CA PHE A 613 -1.46 4.98 -4.34
C PHE A 613 -2.78 5.21 -5.08
N ALA A 614 -3.01 6.35 -5.71
CA ALA A 614 -4.24 6.65 -6.44
C ALA A 614 -3.98 7.37 -7.77
N CYS A 615 -4.83 7.10 -8.76
CA CYS A 615 -4.82 7.81 -10.04
C CYS A 615 -6.27 7.96 -10.53
N GLY A 616 -6.61 9.08 -11.18
CA GLY A 616 -7.96 9.32 -11.69
C GLY A 616 -8.76 10.34 -10.88
N VAL A 617 -10.05 10.10 -10.67
CA VAL A 617 -10.98 11.10 -10.12
C VAL A 617 -11.46 10.69 -8.73
N PHE A 618 -11.42 11.63 -7.79
CA PHE A 618 -12.06 11.52 -6.49
C PHE A 618 -13.43 12.21 -6.49
N GLU A 619 -14.39 11.65 -5.78
CA GLU A 619 -15.70 12.25 -5.54
C GLU A 619 -15.93 12.48 -4.04
N ASP A 620 -16.64 13.55 -3.70
CA ASP A 620 -17.14 13.76 -2.33
C ASP A 620 -18.21 12.71 -2.03
N VAL A 621 -17.97 11.90 -1.00
CA VAL A 621 -18.84 10.76 -0.62
C VAL A 621 -20.27 11.21 -0.34
N PHE A 622 -20.46 12.42 0.21
CA PHE A 622 -21.77 12.95 0.57
C PHE A 622 -22.34 13.90 -0.49
N LYS A 623 -21.55 14.25 -1.52
CA LYS A 623 -21.98 15.03 -2.68
C LYS A 623 -21.24 14.59 -3.95
N PRO A 624 -21.58 13.43 -4.56
CA PRO A 624 -20.83 12.85 -5.67
C PRO A 624 -20.70 13.74 -6.92
N SER A 625 -21.55 14.77 -7.06
CA SER A 625 -21.42 15.78 -8.12
C SER A 625 -20.17 16.67 -7.97
N ARG A 626 -19.50 16.65 -6.82
CA ARG A 626 -18.27 17.39 -6.56
C ARG A 626 -17.09 16.44 -6.72
N THR A 627 -16.30 16.66 -7.77
CA THR A 627 -15.18 15.80 -8.15
C THR A 627 -13.85 16.56 -8.12
N TYR A 628 -12.77 15.81 -7.96
CA TYR A 628 -11.39 16.28 -7.91
C TYR A 628 -10.52 15.36 -8.76
N GLU A 629 -9.81 15.89 -9.74
CA GLU A 629 -8.95 15.07 -10.61
C GLU A 629 -7.53 15.01 -10.04
N VAL A 630 -6.90 13.84 -10.13
CA VAL A 630 -5.49 13.64 -9.84
C VAL A 630 -4.70 14.04 -11.09
N GLU A 631 -3.96 15.13 -10.99
CA GLU A 631 -3.11 15.64 -12.06
C GLU A 631 -1.65 15.35 -11.69
N ARG A 632 -0.95 14.54 -12.51
CA ARG A 632 0.47 14.18 -12.28
C ARG A 632 0.75 13.66 -10.86
N GLY A 633 -0.14 12.80 -10.36
CA GLY A 633 -0.04 12.23 -9.02
C GLY A 633 -0.43 13.16 -7.88
N HIS A 634 -0.81 14.42 -8.17
CA HIS A 634 -1.19 15.39 -7.14
C HIS A 634 -2.70 15.62 -7.15
N LEU A 635 -3.30 15.65 -5.97
CA LEU A 635 -4.71 15.94 -5.75
C LEU A 635 -4.86 17.31 -5.10
N ARG A 636 -5.48 18.25 -5.82
CA ARG A 636 -5.74 19.61 -5.31
C ARG A 636 -7.14 19.71 -4.70
N ILE A 637 -7.21 19.90 -3.39
CA ILE A 637 -8.46 19.86 -2.63
C ILE A 637 -8.80 21.23 -2.07
N ARG A 638 -9.98 21.75 -2.39
CA ARG A 638 -10.55 22.96 -1.77
C ARG A 638 -11.59 22.58 -0.72
N ILE A 639 -11.35 23.00 0.52
CA ILE A 639 -12.12 22.62 1.71
C ILE A 639 -12.84 23.86 2.26
N PRO A 640 -14.18 23.85 2.39
CA PRO A 640 -14.93 24.97 3.00
C PRO A 640 -14.52 25.25 4.46
N PRO A 641 -14.80 26.45 5.01
CA PRO A 641 -14.57 26.73 6.43
C PRO A 641 -15.42 25.83 7.33
N LEU A 642 -14.88 25.46 8.50
CA LEU A 642 -15.49 24.56 9.49
C LEU A 642 -16.10 23.31 8.86
N PHE A 643 -15.31 22.66 8.00
CA PHE A 643 -15.78 21.53 7.21
C PHE A 643 -14.77 20.39 7.16
N GLY A 644 -15.29 19.17 7.29
CA GLY A 644 -14.58 17.93 7.01
C GLY A 644 -15.06 17.35 5.69
N LEU A 645 -14.14 17.05 4.79
CA LEU A 645 -14.40 16.49 3.48
C LEU A 645 -13.91 15.03 3.46
N LEU A 646 -14.77 14.11 3.04
CA LEU A 646 -14.39 12.73 2.77
C LEU A 646 -14.50 12.47 1.27
N LEU A 647 -13.35 12.28 0.64
CA LEU A 647 -13.24 11.95 -0.77
C LEU A 647 -13.03 10.45 -0.92
N ARG A 648 -13.66 9.84 -1.93
CA ARG A 648 -13.42 8.45 -2.33
C ARG A 648 -12.95 8.43 -3.78
N GLU A 649 -11.99 7.58 -4.10
CA GLU A 649 -11.64 7.33 -5.50
C GLU A 649 -12.86 6.78 -6.23
N ARG A 650 -13.28 7.48 -7.28
CA ARG A 650 -14.45 7.10 -8.06
C ARG A 650 -14.16 5.81 -8.80
N ARG A 651 -15.06 4.83 -8.62
CA ARG A 651 -15.06 3.63 -9.46
C ARG A 651 -15.57 3.99 -10.84
N GLU A 652 -14.65 4.35 -11.73
CA GLU A 652 -14.98 4.61 -13.12
C GLU A 652 -15.46 3.33 -13.81
N LYS A 653 -16.38 3.49 -14.75
CA LYS A 653 -16.82 2.37 -15.59
C LYS A 653 -15.63 1.91 -16.40
N GLN A 654 -15.34 0.61 -16.37
CA GLN A 654 -14.31 0.03 -17.21
C GLN A 654 -14.66 0.23 -18.69
N HIS A 655 -13.80 0.96 -19.41
CA HIS A 655 -13.89 1.26 -20.84
C HIS A 655 -13.19 0.21 -21.69
N TYR A 656 -12.12 -0.40 -21.17
CA TYR A 656 -11.31 -1.36 -21.90
C TYR A 656 -11.40 -2.76 -21.28
N GLU A 657 -11.45 -3.80 -22.12
CA GLU A 657 -11.28 -5.16 -21.64
C GLU A 657 -9.91 -5.30 -20.95
N ARG A 658 -9.91 -5.89 -19.76
CA ARG A 658 -8.67 -6.20 -19.04
C ARG A 658 -8.12 -7.54 -19.54
N LYS A 659 -6.82 -7.56 -19.84
CA LYS A 659 -6.10 -8.73 -20.31
C LYS A 659 -4.80 -8.92 -19.52
N ALA A 660 -4.30 -10.15 -19.49
CA ALA A 660 -2.97 -10.49 -18.99
C ALA A 660 -2.17 -11.21 -20.08
N GLY A 661 -0.85 -11.06 -20.04
CA GLY A 661 0.04 -11.74 -20.96
C GLY A 661 1.44 -11.98 -20.42
N ILE A 662 2.21 -12.73 -21.20
CA ILE A 662 3.61 -13.04 -20.89
C ILE A 662 4.52 -12.52 -22.01
N LEU A 663 5.60 -11.86 -21.60
CA LEU A 663 6.71 -11.49 -22.49
C LEU A 663 7.70 -12.65 -22.57
N LEU A 664 7.81 -13.24 -23.76
CA LEU A 664 8.80 -14.28 -24.07
C LEU A 664 9.10 -14.26 -25.56
N HIS A 665 10.31 -13.86 -25.96
CA HIS A 665 10.66 -13.91 -27.38
C HIS A 665 10.81 -15.37 -27.85
N PRO A 666 10.41 -15.73 -29.09
CA PRO A 666 10.46 -17.12 -29.55
C PRO A 666 11.86 -17.75 -29.50
N THR A 667 12.94 -16.97 -29.62
CA THR A 667 14.32 -17.48 -29.47
C THR A 667 14.57 -18.10 -28.09
N SER A 668 13.86 -17.63 -27.07
CA SER A 668 13.99 -18.07 -25.69
C SER A 668 13.17 -19.32 -25.39
N LEU A 669 12.40 -19.85 -26.34
CA LEU A 669 11.77 -21.16 -26.18
C LEU A 669 12.83 -22.27 -26.18
N PRO A 670 12.60 -23.38 -25.47
CA PRO A 670 13.49 -24.53 -25.54
C PRO A 670 13.52 -25.07 -26.97
N SER A 671 14.69 -25.50 -27.46
CA SER A 671 14.80 -26.14 -28.77
C SER A 671 15.93 -27.15 -28.81
N LYS A 672 15.71 -28.24 -29.56
CA LYS A 672 16.76 -29.22 -29.88
C LYS A 672 17.73 -28.73 -30.96
N TYR A 673 17.45 -27.57 -31.56
CA TYR A 673 18.21 -26.97 -32.66
C TYR A 673 19.03 -25.75 -32.24
N GLY A 674 19.21 -25.53 -30.93
CA GLY A 674 20.08 -24.53 -30.33
C GLY A 674 19.49 -23.13 -30.14
N VAL A 675 18.39 -22.81 -30.82
CA VAL A 675 17.58 -21.59 -30.59
C VAL A 675 16.11 -21.94 -30.71
N GLY A 676 15.27 -21.30 -29.89
CA GLY A 676 13.81 -21.43 -30.02
C GLY A 676 13.35 -21.03 -31.43
N ASP A 677 12.36 -21.75 -31.94
CA ASP A 677 11.82 -21.62 -33.29
C ASP A 677 10.30 -21.81 -33.29
N PHE A 678 9.67 -21.75 -34.47
CA PHE A 678 8.22 -21.90 -34.64
C PHE A 678 7.74 -23.37 -34.59
N GLY A 679 8.53 -24.25 -33.97
CA GLY A 679 8.22 -25.67 -33.83
C GLY A 679 7.33 -25.98 -32.63
N LYS A 680 7.30 -27.26 -32.26
CA LYS A 680 6.38 -27.83 -31.25
C LYS A 680 6.36 -27.06 -29.91
N GLU A 681 7.51 -26.56 -29.44
CA GLU A 681 7.57 -25.83 -28.17
C GLU A 681 6.83 -24.48 -28.22
N ALA A 682 6.75 -23.82 -29.38
CA ALA A 682 5.95 -22.60 -29.52
C ALA A 682 4.45 -22.89 -29.39
N TYR A 683 3.96 -23.98 -29.99
CA TYR A 683 2.57 -24.41 -29.85
C TYR A 683 2.25 -24.83 -28.41
N ARG A 684 3.18 -25.55 -27.76
CA ARG A 684 3.06 -25.91 -26.33
C ARG A 684 3.03 -24.67 -25.43
N PHE A 685 3.81 -23.65 -25.76
CA PHE A 685 3.79 -22.39 -25.02
C PHE A 685 2.45 -21.66 -25.19
N VAL A 686 1.88 -21.64 -26.40
CA VAL A 686 0.52 -21.11 -26.62
C VAL A 686 -0.53 -21.88 -25.80
N ASP A 687 -0.42 -23.22 -25.74
CA ASP A 687 -1.30 -24.02 -24.88
C ASP A 687 -1.13 -23.69 -23.40
N PHE A 688 0.12 -23.52 -22.93
CA PHE A 688 0.42 -23.08 -21.57
C PHE A 688 -0.19 -21.71 -21.26
N LEU A 689 -0.11 -20.75 -22.19
CA LEU A 689 -0.73 -19.43 -22.02
C LEU A 689 -2.24 -19.54 -21.85
N ALA A 690 -2.90 -20.34 -22.69
CA ALA A 690 -4.34 -20.57 -22.61
C ALA A 690 -4.73 -21.24 -21.28
N ASP A 691 -3.99 -22.27 -20.85
CA ASP A 691 -4.20 -22.96 -19.57
C ASP A 691 -3.97 -22.03 -18.37
N ALA A 692 -3.01 -21.10 -18.49
CA ALA A 692 -2.72 -20.07 -17.50
C ALA A 692 -3.69 -18.87 -17.54
N GLY A 693 -4.74 -18.91 -18.38
CA GLY A 693 -5.72 -17.85 -18.54
C GLY A 693 -5.16 -16.54 -19.12
N GLN A 694 -3.99 -16.59 -19.74
CA GLN A 694 -3.41 -15.44 -20.44
C GLN A 694 -4.13 -15.23 -21.77
N LYS A 695 -4.17 -13.98 -22.24
CA LYS A 695 -4.75 -13.61 -23.54
C LYS A 695 -3.72 -13.02 -24.50
N ILE A 696 -2.52 -12.67 -24.00
CA ILE A 696 -1.50 -11.99 -24.79
C ILE A 696 -0.17 -12.74 -24.69
N TRP A 697 0.46 -12.95 -25.85
CA TRP A 697 1.87 -13.30 -25.96
C TRP A 697 2.63 -12.11 -26.53
N GLN A 698 3.47 -11.48 -25.71
CA GLN A 698 4.35 -10.42 -26.19
C GLN A 698 5.68 -10.98 -26.68
N ILE A 699 6.11 -10.48 -27.84
CA ILE A 699 7.37 -10.81 -28.48
C ILE A 699 8.15 -9.52 -28.82
N LEU A 700 9.47 -9.65 -28.88
CA LEU A 700 10.35 -8.64 -29.47
C LEU A 700 10.28 -8.70 -31.02
N PRO A 701 10.88 -7.74 -31.76
CA PRO A 701 10.85 -7.73 -33.22
C PRO A 701 11.33 -9.06 -33.83
N LEU A 702 10.59 -9.57 -34.81
CA LEU A 702 10.92 -10.83 -35.50
C LEU A 702 11.87 -10.64 -36.68
N SER A 703 12.39 -9.43 -36.87
CA SER A 703 13.20 -9.06 -38.02
C SER A 703 14.62 -9.66 -37.98
N PRO A 704 15.31 -9.79 -39.13
CA PRO A 704 16.65 -10.35 -39.19
C PRO A 704 17.64 -9.54 -38.36
N VAL A 705 18.46 -10.24 -37.56
CA VAL A 705 19.42 -9.61 -36.67
C VAL A 705 20.82 -9.50 -37.29
N GLY A 706 21.54 -8.43 -36.95
CA GLY A 706 22.93 -8.20 -37.32
C GLY A 706 23.94 -9.02 -36.50
N CYS A 707 25.20 -8.56 -36.45
CA CYS A 707 26.28 -9.22 -35.68
C CYS A 707 26.12 -9.09 -34.16
N SER A 708 25.37 -8.08 -33.69
CA SER A 708 25.02 -7.90 -32.29
C SER A 708 23.91 -8.84 -31.81
N TYR A 709 23.26 -9.55 -32.73
CA TYR A 709 22.06 -10.37 -32.51
C TYR A 709 20.86 -9.60 -31.92
N SER A 710 20.90 -8.26 -31.95
CA SER A 710 19.82 -7.42 -31.43
C SER A 710 18.62 -7.40 -32.38
N PRO A 711 17.40 -7.71 -31.89
CA PRO A 711 16.14 -7.52 -32.62
C PRO A 711 15.88 -6.06 -33.04
N TYR A 712 16.47 -5.09 -32.34
CA TYR A 712 16.26 -3.65 -32.56
C TYR A 712 17.23 -3.05 -33.59
N GLN A 713 18.22 -3.82 -34.04
CA GLN A 713 19.19 -3.41 -35.07
C GLN A 713 19.03 -4.27 -36.32
N SER A 714 17.84 -4.21 -36.93
CA SER A 714 17.50 -5.03 -38.08
C SER A 714 18.07 -4.47 -39.40
N ILE A 715 18.47 -5.37 -40.28
CA ILE A 715 18.85 -5.09 -41.68
C ILE A 715 17.64 -4.98 -42.63
N SER A 716 16.42 -5.21 -42.13
CA SER A 716 15.17 -4.96 -42.86
C SER A 716 13.98 -4.72 -41.92
N ALA A 717 13.10 -3.79 -42.27
CA ALA A 717 11.84 -3.53 -41.56
C ALA A 717 10.75 -4.59 -41.82
N PHE A 718 10.89 -5.38 -42.88
CA PHE A 718 9.83 -6.23 -43.42
C PHE A 718 10.14 -7.73 -43.33
N ALA A 719 11.42 -8.09 -43.50
CA ALA A 719 11.85 -9.48 -43.48
C ALA A 719 11.70 -10.12 -42.08
N GLY A 720 11.69 -11.45 -42.05
CA GLY A 720 11.72 -12.27 -40.84
C GLY A 720 13.07 -12.97 -40.60
N ASN A 721 13.39 -13.22 -39.34
CA ASN A 721 14.61 -13.89 -38.92
C ASN A 721 14.59 -15.39 -39.24
N PHE A 722 15.42 -15.81 -40.20
CA PHE A 722 15.48 -17.22 -40.63
C PHE A 722 15.87 -18.20 -39.52
N MET A 723 16.51 -17.75 -38.43
CA MET A 723 16.88 -18.63 -37.32
C MET A 723 15.66 -19.20 -36.58
N LEU A 724 14.50 -18.53 -36.68
CA LEU A 724 13.24 -18.95 -36.06
C LEU A 724 12.49 -20.03 -36.85
N ILE A 725 13.00 -20.43 -38.02
CA ILE A 725 12.39 -21.49 -38.83
C ILE A 725 12.63 -22.85 -38.17
N ASP A 726 11.56 -23.60 -37.94
CA ASP A 726 11.63 -25.01 -37.53
C ASP A 726 12.01 -25.88 -38.74
N PRO A 727 13.09 -26.68 -38.64
CA PRO A 727 13.49 -27.57 -39.72
C PRO A 727 12.67 -28.88 -39.78
N GLU A 728 11.89 -29.26 -38.76
CA GLU A 728 11.09 -30.51 -38.81
C GLU A 728 10.08 -30.52 -39.99
N PRO A 729 9.26 -29.49 -40.22
CA PRO A 729 8.33 -29.46 -41.36
C PRO A 729 9.04 -29.50 -42.72
N LEU A 730 10.30 -29.09 -42.80
CA LEU A 730 11.09 -29.15 -44.04
C LEU A 730 11.52 -30.59 -44.34
N ALA A 731 11.83 -31.37 -43.30
CA ALA A 731 12.08 -32.80 -43.42
C ALA A 731 10.79 -33.58 -43.76
N GLU A 732 9.65 -33.22 -43.17
CA GLU A 732 8.33 -33.80 -43.51
C GLU A 732 7.96 -33.59 -44.99
N ARG A 733 8.37 -32.46 -45.58
CA ARG A 733 8.20 -32.17 -47.02
C ARG A 733 9.24 -32.86 -47.92
N GLY A 734 10.18 -33.61 -47.35
CA GLY A 734 11.25 -34.28 -48.10
C GLY A 734 12.38 -33.35 -48.57
N TRP A 735 12.44 -32.12 -48.07
CA TRP A 735 13.50 -31.17 -48.42
C TRP A 735 14.77 -31.34 -47.57
N LEU A 736 14.65 -32.00 -46.42
CA LEU A 736 15.75 -32.39 -45.54
C LEU A 736 15.65 -33.87 -45.18
N THR A 737 16.78 -34.48 -44.82
CA THR A 737 16.82 -35.83 -44.25
C THR A 737 16.94 -35.77 -42.72
N GLU A 738 16.62 -36.86 -42.01
CA GLU A 738 16.84 -36.93 -40.55
C GLU A 738 18.30 -36.67 -40.16
N LYS A 739 19.27 -37.01 -41.02
CA LYS A 739 20.69 -36.75 -40.78
C LYS A 739 21.02 -35.26 -40.84
N ASP A 740 20.32 -34.49 -41.66
CA ASP A 740 20.52 -33.03 -41.76
C ASP A 740 20.01 -32.28 -40.52
N LEU A 741 19.09 -32.90 -39.77
CA LEU A 741 18.55 -32.35 -38.52
C LEU A 741 19.51 -32.54 -37.32
N PHE A 742 20.62 -33.25 -37.49
CA PHE A 742 21.56 -33.53 -36.41
C PHE A 742 22.34 -32.27 -36.00
N LEU A 743 22.19 -31.85 -34.75
CA LEU A 743 22.97 -30.77 -34.17
C LEU A 743 24.24 -31.33 -33.50
N PRO A 744 25.45 -30.88 -33.90
CA PRO A 744 26.71 -31.50 -33.45
C PRO A 744 27.16 -31.06 -32.04
N TYR A 745 26.29 -30.44 -31.24
CA TYR A 745 26.58 -30.05 -29.86
C TYR A 745 25.31 -30.06 -29.01
N GLU A 746 25.48 -30.11 -27.68
CA GLU A 746 24.36 -30.09 -26.74
C GLU A 746 23.72 -28.69 -26.70
N ALA A 747 22.51 -28.58 -27.24
CA ALA A 747 21.74 -27.34 -27.30
C ALA A 747 21.00 -26.98 -26.00
N ASN A 748 20.94 -27.90 -25.03
CA ASN A 748 20.07 -27.77 -23.85
C ASN A 748 20.70 -26.93 -22.72
N SER A 749 21.54 -25.95 -23.07
CA SER A 749 22.03 -24.92 -22.15
C SER A 749 20.99 -23.80 -22.10
N GLY A 750 20.66 -23.25 -20.92
CA GLY A 750 19.75 -22.10 -20.78
C GLY A 750 20.23 -20.79 -21.43
N PHE A 751 21.21 -20.88 -22.34
CA PHE A 751 21.80 -19.82 -23.12
C PHE A 751 22.05 -20.28 -24.57
N ILE A 752 21.70 -19.43 -25.53
CA ILE A 752 21.84 -19.63 -26.97
C ILE A 752 23.28 -19.37 -27.38
N ASN A 753 23.86 -20.27 -28.18
CA ASN A 753 25.14 -20.07 -28.84
C ASN A 753 24.93 -19.66 -30.30
N PHE A 754 24.74 -18.35 -30.53
CA PHE A 754 24.45 -17.83 -31.87
C PHE A 754 25.57 -18.13 -32.89
N ASP A 755 26.83 -18.20 -32.46
CA ASP A 755 27.98 -18.48 -33.33
C ASP A 755 27.94 -19.91 -33.90
N ARG A 756 27.24 -20.83 -33.23
CA ARG A 756 27.01 -22.21 -33.70
C ARG A 756 25.66 -22.38 -34.38
N VAL A 757 24.61 -21.78 -33.84
CA VAL A 757 23.24 -21.89 -34.38
C VAL A 757 23.12 -21.25 -35.75
N ARG A 758 23.66 -20.05 -35.94
CA ARG A 758 23.46 -19.28 -37.18
C ARG A 758 24.06 -20.00 -38.39
N PRO A 759 25.32 -20.51 -38.36
CA PRO A 759 25.85 -21.33 -39.45
C PRO A 759 25.06 -22.63 -39.67
N PHE A 760 24.62 -23.30 -38.60
CA PHE A 760 23.83 -24.52 -38.70
C PHE A 760 22.48 -24.28 -39.40
N LYS A 761 21.69 -23.30 -38.94
CA LYS A 761 20.40 -22.94 -39.56
C LYS A 761 20.60 -22.49 -41.02
N LYS A 762 21.72 -21.83 -41.34
CA LYS A 762 22.07 -21.46 -42.71
C LYS A 762 22.31 -22.70 -43.60
N ASP A 763 23.16 -23.63 -43.17
CA ASP A 763 23.48 -24.86 -43.93
C ASP A 763 22.24 -25.69 -44.23
N ILE A 764 21.39 -25.92 -43.23
CA ILE A 764 20.17 -26.72 -43.44
C ILE A 764 19.17 -26.00 -44.37
N LEU A 765 19.04 -24.67 -44.30
CA LEU A 765 18.14 -23.94 -45.19
C LEU A 765 18.66 -23.89 -46.63
N GLU A 766 19.98 -23.86 -46.83
CA GLU A 766 20.61 -24.00 -48.16
C GLU A 766 20.34 -25.37 -48.77
N LYS A 767 20.47 -26.46 -47.98
CA LYS A 767 20.11 -27.82 -48.42
C LYS A 767 18.62 -27.94 -48.75
N ALA A 768 17.75 -27.42 -47.87
CA ALA A 768 16.32 -27.44 -48.08
C ALA A 768 15.92 -26.66 -49.35
N PHE A 769 16.55 -25.53 -49.62
CA PHE A 769 16.34 -24.76 -50.84
C PHE A 769 16.72 -25.53 -52.10
N HIS A 770 17.87 -26.22 -52.11
CA HIS A 770 18.27 -27.04 -53.26
C HIS A 770 17.25 -28.15 -53.56
N ALA A 771 16.74 -28.82 -52.53
CA ALA A 771 15.67 -29.80 -52.69
C ALA A 771 14.37 -29.15 -53.19
N PHE A 772 13.93 -28.07 -52.54
CA PHE A 772 12.74 -27.29 -52.92
C PHE A 772 12.78 -26.86 -54.40
N ARG A 773 13.91 -26.33 -54.87
CA ARG A 773 14.06 -25.87 -56.26
C ARG A 773 13.87 -26.98 -57.29
N THR A 774 14.22 -28.21 -56.94
CA THR A 774 14.04 -29.36 -57.84
C THR A 774 12.66 -30.01 -57.76
N GLN A 775 11.99 -29.92 -56.60
CA GLN A 775 10.78 -30.68 -56.30
C GLN A 775 9.51 -29.83 -56.31
N SER A 776 9.61 -28.52 -56.09
CA SER A 776 8.46 -27.68 -55.71
C SER A 776 8.61 -26.22 -56.16
N ALA A 777 9.50 -25.89 -57.11
CA ALA A 777 9.69 -24.51 -57.56
C ALA A 777 8.44 -23.85 -58.17
N ASP A 778 7.51 -24.65 -58.71
CA ASP A 778 6.24 -24.18 -59.28
C ASP A 778 5.09 -24.08 -58.26
N ASP A 779 5.37 -24.27 -56.96
CA ASP A 779 4.41 -24.18 -55.86
C ASP A 779 3.60 -22.88 -55.93
N ALA A 780 2.27 -23.00 -55.86
CA ALA A 780 1.35 -21.87 -56.05
C ALA A 780 1.39 -20.90 -54.86
N ASP A 781 1.59 -21.41 -53.64
CA ASP A 781 1.67 -20.59 -52.43
C ASP A 781 2.99 -19.81 -52.41
N TYR A 782 4.09 -20.43 -52.86
CA TYR A 782 5.37 -19.76 -53.03
C TYR A 782 5.29 -18.60 -54.03
N ARG A 783 4.70 -18.83 -55.22
CA ARG A 783 4.53 -17.77 -56.24
C ARG A 783 3.64 -16.63 -55.72
N THR A 784 2.53 -16.98 -55.07
CA THR A 784 1.62 -16.01 -54.48
C THR A 784 2.30 -15.16 -53.40
N PHE A 785 3.13 -15.77 -52.57
CA PHE A 785 3.95 -15.06 -51.58
C PHE A 785 4.93 -14.09 -52.26
N CYS A 786 5.69 -14.55 -53.25
CA CYS A 786 6.65 -13.71 -53.96
C CYS A 786 5.98 -12.53 -54.68
N GLU A 787 4.82 -12.75 -55.29
CA GLU A 787 4.03 -11.69 -55.94
C GLU A 787 3.50 -10.68 -54.93
N LYS A 788 2.93 -11.15 -53.81
CA LYS A 788 2.38 -10.29 -52.75
C LYS A 788 3.45 -9.44 -52.08
N GLU A 789 4.61 -10.01 -51.79
CA GLU A 789 5.69 -9.38 -51.02
C GLU A 789 6.75 -8.69 -51.90
N ALA A 790 6.53 -8.64 -53.22
CA ALA A 790 7.49 -8.16 -54.22
C ALA A 790 8.08 -6.78 -53.93
N TYR A 791 7.32 -5.90 -53.26
CA TYR A 791 7.73 -4.55 -52.90
C TYR A 791 9.05 -4.51 -52.11
N TRP A 792 9.15 -5.31 -51.04
CA TRP A 792 10.33 -5.28 -50.15
C TRP A 792 11.22 -6.51 -50.35
N LEU A 793 10.64 -7.64 -50.79
CA LEU A 793 11.35 -8.91 -50.87
C LEU A 793 12.50 -8.87 -51.89
N LYS A 794 12.27 -8.23 -53.05
CA LYS A 794 13.28 -8.06 -54.09
C LYS A 794 14.46 -7.23 -53.60
N ASP A 795 14.18 -6.10 -52.96
CA ASP A 795 15.22 -5.21 -52.45
C ASP A 795 16.00 -5.84 -51.30
N TYR A 796 15.33 -6.56 -50.39
CA TYR A 796 15.99 -7.32 -49.33
C TYR A 796 16.95 -8.39 -49.88
N ALA A 797 16.49 -9.18 -50.86
CA ALA A 797 17.30 -10.24 -51.45
C ALA A 797 18.49 -9.68 -52.25
N LEU A 798 18.29 -8.59 -53.00
CA LEU A 798 19.38 -7.90 -53.71
C LEU A 798 20.40 -7.28 -52.75
N PHE A 799 19.94 -6.70 -51.65
CA PHE A 799 20.80 -6.16 -50.60
C PHE A 799 21.70 -7.26 -50.01
N HIS A 800 21.12 -8.41 -49.66
CA HIS A 800 21.89 -9.53 -49.13
C HIS A 800 22.83 -10.16 -50.17
N ALA A 801 22.41 -10.22 -51.44
CA ALA A 801 23.25 -10.65 -52.56
C ALA A 801 24.45 -9.73 -52.80
N ALA A 802 24.24 -8.41 -52.83
CA ALA A 802 25.31 -7.41 -52.92
C ALA A 802 26.28 -7.53 -51.74
N LYS A 803 25.73 -7.64 -50.53
CA LYS A 803 26.52 -7.81 -49.31
C LYS A 803 27.40 -9.07 -49.35
N LYS A 804 26.87 -10.17 -49.90
CA LYS A 804 27.63 -11.41 -50.12
C LYS A 804 28.73 -11.22 -51.18
N GLU A 805 28.44 -10.57 -52.30
CA GLU A 805 29.41 -10.32 -53.39
C GLU A 805 30.58 -9.44 -52.92
N HIS A 806 30.31 -8.50 -52.01
CA HIS A 806 31.30 -7.56 -51.47
C HIS A 806 31.82 -7.94 -50.07
N GLY A 807 31.85 -9.23 -49.74
CA GLY A 807 32.55 -9.72 -48.55
C GLY A 807 31.98 -9.25 -47.20
N GLY A 808 30.72 -8.84 -47.16
CA GLY A 808 30.05 -8.34 -45.96
C GLY A 808 30.12 -6.82 -45.75
N ALA A 809 30.75 -6.08 -46.66
CA ALA A 809 30.86 -4.62 -46.59
C ALA A 809 29.47 -3.94 -46.51
N ALA A 810 29.40 -2.81 -45.80
CA ALA A 810 28.18 -2.01 -45.70
C ALA A 810 27.86 -1.34 -47.04
N TRP A 811 26.57 -1.06 -47.31
CA TRP A 811 26.16 -0.60 -48.65
C TRP A 811 26.81 0.72 -49.10
N MET A 812 27.24 1.56 -48.15
CA MET A 812 27.94 2.82 -48.41
C MET A 812 29.31 2.62 -49.07
N GLU A 813 29.90 1.42 -48.92
CA GLU A 813 31.21 1.03 -49.45
C GLU A 813 31.11 0.24 -50.77
N TRP A 814 29.89 -0.01 -51.27
CA TRP A 814 29.70 -0.74 -52.53
C TRP A 814 30.05 0.11 -53.75
N PRO A 815 30.30 -0.51 -54.92
CA PRO A 815 30.50 0.21 -56.17
C PRO A 815 29.36 1.18 -56.46
N GLU A 816 29.68 2.35 -57.02
CA GLU A 816 28.76 3.48 -57.22
C GLU A 816 27.46 3.08 -57.93
N GLU A 817 27.56 2.20 -58.92
CA GLU A 817 26.43 1.68 -59.70
C GLU A 817 25.45 0.84 -58.86
N ILE A 818 25.94 0.12 -57.85
CA ILE A 818 25.11 -0.67 -56.93
C ILE A 818 24.64 0.19 -55.76
N LYS A 819 25.51 1.06 -55.23
CA LYS A 819 25.20 2.02 -54.16
C LYS A 819 24.04 2.95 -54.54
N HIS A 820 24.08 3.52 -55.75
CA HIS A 820 23.01 4.37 -56.29
C HIS A 820 21.98 3.61 -57.13
N ARG A 821 22.00 2.27 -57.07
CA ARG A 821 20.92 1.41 -57.58
C ARG A 821 20.61 1.61 -59.07
N ALA A 822 21.65 1.71 -59.90
CA ALA A 822 21.51 1.75 -61.35
C ALA A 822 20.75 0.48 -61.85
N PRO A 823 19.63 0.61 -62.59
CA PRO A 823 18.79 -0.52 -62.93
C PRO A 823 19.51 -1.69 -63.62
N ASP A 824 20.42 -1.39 -64.55
CA ASP A 824 21.19 -2.40 -65.28
C ASP A 824 22.18 -3.15 -64.36
N ALA A 825 22.81 -2.43 -63.43
CA ALA A 825 23.73 -3.03 -62.46
C ALA A 825 22.99 -3.94 -61.46
N LEU A 826 21.78 -3.56 -61.03
CA LEU A 826 20.93 -4.39 -60.18
C LEU A 826 20.42 -5.64 -60.88
N ASN A 827 20.02 -5.53 -62.15
CA ASN A 827 19.60 -6.69 -62.95
C ASN A 827 20.78 -7.65 -63.17
N ALA A 828 21.96 -7.13 -63.48
CA ALA A 828 23.16 -7.94 -63.62
C ALA A 828 23.57 -8.61 -62.30
N LEU A 829 23.44 -7.91 -61.16
CA LEU A 829 23.64 -8.50 -59.83
C LEU A 829 22.62 -9.62 -59.56
N ALA A 830 21.34 -9.40 -59.87
CA ALA A 830 20.28 -10.39 -59.70
C ALA A 830 20.55 -11.67 -60.51
N GLU A 831 21.08 -11.54 -61.73
CA GLU A 831 21.46 -12.68 -62.56
C GLU A 831 22.72 -13.39 -62.05
N ARG A 832 23.77 -12.65 -61.70
CA ARG A 832 25.02 -13.23 -61.16
C ARG A 832 24.82 -13.93 -59.82
N GLN A 833 23.95 -13.41 -58.96
CA GLN A 833 23.66 -13.93 -57.63
C GLN A 833 22.28 -14.60 -57.54
N ARG A 834 21.75 -15.13 -58.65
CA ARG A 834 20.40 -15.72 -58.72
C ARG A 834 20.12 -16.71 -57.59
N ASP A 835 21.05 -17.63 -57.34
CA ASP A 835 20.92 -18.64 -56.28
C ASP A 835 20.79 -18.00 -54.87
N ALA A 836 21.49 -16.90 -54.61
CA ALA A 836 21.40 -16.20 -53.32
C ALA A 836 20.06 -15.46 -53.16
N VAL A 837 19.60 -14.82 -54.25
CA VAL A 837 18.32 -14.11 -54.29
C VAL A 837 17.15 -15.08 -54.08
N GLU A 838 17.11 -16.17 -54.83
CA GLU A 838 16.07 -17.20 -54.72
C GLU A 838 16.09 -17.90 -53.36
N LEU A 839 17.28 -18.13 -52.78
CA LEU A 839 17.40 -18.68 -51.44
C LEU A 839 16.76 -17.76 -50.39
N ASP A 840 16.93 -16.44 -50.47
CA ASP A 840 16.29 -15.52 -49.52
C ASP A 840 14.78 -15.45 -49.73
N TYR A 841 14.28 -15.54 -50.96
CA TYR A 841 12.84 -15.68 -51.23
C TYR A 841 12.28 -16.92 -50.55
N PHE A 842 12.97 -18.06 -50.69
CA PHE A 842 12.60 -19.31 -50.03
C PHE A 842 12.60 -19.19 -48.50
N LYS A 843 13.66 -18.63 -47.89
CA LYS A 843 13.73 -18.43 -46.44
C LYS A 843 12.56 -17.59 -45.93
N GLN A 844 12.25 -16.49 -46.62
CA GLN A 844 11.15 -15.60 -46.22
C GLN A 844 9.78 -16.25 -46.43
N TYR A 845 9.59 -17.05 -47.48
CA TYR A 845 8.37 -17.85 -47.69
C TYR A 845 8.16 -18.87 -46.56
N VAL A 846 9.20 -19.62 -46.20
CA VAL A 846 9.12 -20.61 -45.12
C VAL A 846 8.85 -19.93 -43.79
N PHE A 847 9.56 -18.85 -43.48
CA PHE A 847 9.34 -18.04 -42.29
C PHE A 847 7.87 -17.57 -42.21
N HIS A 848 7.36 -16.95 -43.28
CA HIS A 848 6.00 -16.44 -43.35
C HIS A 848 4.97 -17.54 -43.15
N THR A 849 5.16 -18.68 -43.80
CA THR A 849 4.24 -19.83 -43.72
C THR A 849 4.18 -20.39 -42.30
N GLN A 850 5.34 -20.60 -41.66
CA GLN A 850 5.39 -21.14 -40.30
C GLN A 850 4.84 -20.15 -39.27
N TRP A 851 5.22 -18.86 -39.37
CA TRP A 851 4.73 -17.83 -38.46
C TRP A 851 3.22 -17.65 -38.55
N ASN A 852 2.65 -17.54 -39.76
CA ASN A 852 1.22 -17.39 -39.93
C ASN A 852 0.44 -18.59 -39.39
N ARG A 853 0.98 -19.81 -39.50
CA ARG A 853 0.37 -21.02 -38.94
C ARG A 853 0.34 -20.97 -37.42
N LEU A 854 1.44 -20.57 -36.79
CA LEU A 854 1.53 -20.40 -35.33
C LEU A 854 0.62 -19.27 -34.84
N HIS A 855 0.60 -18.13 -35.53
CA HIS A 855 -0.28 -17.00 -35.23
C HIS A 855 -1.76 -17.39 -35.35
N ALA A 856 -2.13 -18.11 -36.41
CA ALA A 856 -3.48 -18.65 -36.55
C ALA A 856 -3.83 -19.62 -35.41
N TYR A 857 -2.90 -20.48 -34.98
CA TYR A 857 -3.10 -21.37 -33.83
C TYR A 857 -3.32 -20.58 -32.53
N ALA A 858 -2.51 -19.56 -32.26
CA ALA A 858 -2.67 -18.67 -31.12
C ALA A 858 -4.09 -18.06 -31.08
N ARG A 859 -4.60 -17.58 -32.21
CA ARG A 859 -5.98 -17.09 -32.32
C ARG A 859 -7.04 -18.15 -32.00
N THR A 860 -6.86 -19.41 -32.44
CA THR A 860 -7.79 -20.50 -32.08
C THR A 860 -7.84 -20.78 -30.57
N LYS A 861 -6.79 -20.40 -29.85
CA LYS A 861 -6.67 -20.51 -28.40
C LYS A 861 -7.05 -19.22 -27.66
N GLY A 862 -7.48 -18.18 -28.38
CA GLY A 862 -7.80 -16.87 -27.81
C GLY A 862 -6.58 -16.05 -27.37
N ILE A 863 -5.39 -16.35 -27.91
CA ILE A 863 -4.15 -15.64 -27.64
C ILE A 863 -3.84 -14.65 -28.76
N GLU A 864 -3.75 -13.37 -28.41
CA GLU A 864 -3.29 -12.29 -29.28
C GLU A 864 -1.76 -12.13 -29.19
N ILE A 865 -1.12 -11.83 -30.32
CA ILE A 865 0.31 -11.55 -30.37
C ILE A 865 0.52 -10.03 -30.27
N LEU A 866 1.24 -9.61 -29.23
CA LEU A 866 1.72 -8.24 -29.09
C LEU A 866 3.16 -8.17 -29.62
N GLY A 867 3.29 -7.63 -30.82
CA GLY A 867 4.56 -7.39 -31.49
C GLY A 867 5.22 -6.10 -31.04
N ASP A 868 6.38 -5.84 -31.64
CA ASP A 868 7.22 -4.71 -31.30
C ASP A 868 7.91 -4.18 -32.55
N MET A 869 7.99 -2.84 -32.65
CA MET A 869 8.52 -2.13 -33.79
C MET A 869 9.47 -1.02 -33.31
N PRO A 870 10.79 -1.15 -33.56
CA PRO A 870 11.75 -0.07 -33.38
C PRO A 870 11.37 1.12 -34.26
N ILE A 871 11.35 2.35 -33.73
CA ILE A 871 11.07 3.52 -34.58
C ILE A 871 12.09 3.62 -35.71
N PHE A 872 13.39 3.61 -35.40
CA PHE A 872 14.47 3.74 -36.37
C PHE A 872 14.95 2.37 -36.89
N ILE A 873 15.62 2.37 -38.05
CA ILE A 873 16.19 1.16 -38.69
C ILE A 873 17.70 1.29 -38.73
N ALA A 874 18.44 0.19 -38.84
CA ALA A 874 19.90 0.24 -38.99
C ALA A 874 20.31 0.96 -40.29
N GLN A 875 21.41 1.72 -40.23
CA GLN A 875 21.99 2.39 -41.40
C GLN A 875 22.28 1.39 -42.54
N ASP A 876 22.89 0.27 -42.18
CA ASP A 876 23.29 -0.76 -43.11
C ASP A 876 22.15 -1.78 -43.32
N SER A 877 21.07 -1.32 -43.96
CA SER A 877 19.84 -2.07 -44.20
C SER A 877 19.34 -1.95 -45.64
N ALA A 878 18.50 -2.91 -46.04
CA ALA A 878 17.85 -2.88 -47.35
C ALA A 878 16.92 -1.67 -47.51
N ASP A 879 16.25 -1.25 -46.43
CA ASP A 879 15.32 -0.11 -46.44
C ASP A 879 16.03 1.22 -46.69
N VAL A 880 17.14 1.47 -45.99
CA VAL A 880 17.93 2.70 -46.16
C VAL A 880 18.56 2.72 -47.55
N TRP A 881 19.14 1.59 -48.00
CA TRP A 881 19.73 1.50 -49.33
C TRP A 881 18.71 1.71 -50.45
N ALA A 882 17.51 1.13 -50.34
CA ALA A 882 16.48 1.20 -51.38
C ALA A 882 15.70 2.52 -51.41
N HIS A 883 15.66 3.25 -50.29
CA HIS A 883 14.86 4.45 -50.10
C HIS A 883 15.66 5.60 -49.51
N GLN A 884 16.88 5.83 -50.01
CA GLN A 884 17.84 6.83 -49.49
C GLN A 884 17.22 8.22 -49.31
N GLN A 885 16.31 8.64 -50.20
CA GLN A 885 15.65 9.94 -50.14
C GLN A 885 14.75 10.15 -48.91
N LEU A 886 14.36 9.06 -48.22
CA LEU A 886 13.51 9.12 -47.02
C LEU A 886 14.32 9.28 -45.72
N PHE A 887 15.64 9.33 -45.80
CA PHE A 887 16.55 9.43 -44.66
C PHE A 887 17.44 10.68 -44.76
N ASP A 888 17.91 11.19 -43.63
CA ASP A 888 18.84 12.32 -43.56
C ASP A 888 20.29 11.87 -43.81
N LEU A 889 20.66 11.75 -45.09
CA LEU A 889 21.95 11.23 -45.55
C LEU A 889 22.75 12.29 -46.31
N ASN A 890 24.07 12.21 -46.21
CA ASN A 890 25.02 12.88 -47.10
C ASN A 890 25.02 12.22 -48.49
N GLU A 891 25.59 12.87 -49.51
CA GLU A 891 25.70 12.32 -50.87
C GLU A 891 26.44 10.98 -50.92
N ASP A 892 27.41 10.77 -50.02
CA ASP A 892 28.14 9.51 -49.90
C ASP A 892 27.35 8.40 -49.16
N GLY A 893 26.10 8.66 -48.78
CA GLY A 893 25.24 7.72 -48.07
C GLY A 893 25.50 7.60 -46.57
N SER A 894 26.50 8.32 -46.02
CA SER A 894 26.69 8.41 -44.57
C SER A 894 25.58 9.27 -43.94
N PRO A 895 25.15 8.99 -42.69
CA PRO A 895 24.11 9.79 -42.05
C PRO A 895 24.60 11.22 -41.79
N HIS A 896 23.81 12.21 -42.18
CA HIS A 896 24.08 13.61 -41.82
C HIS A 896 23.81 13.82 -40.33
N THR A 897 22.69 13.28 -39.84
CA THR A 897 22.38 13.15 -38.41
C THR A 897 21.99 11.72 -38.06
N VAL A 898 22.22 11.36 -36.80
CA VAL A 898 21.86 10.05 -36.24
C VAL A 898 20.95 10.18 -35.03
N ALA A 899 20.17 9.13 -34.80
CA ALA A 899 19.33 8.99 -33.64
C ALA A 899 20.12 8.71 -32.36
N GLY A 900 19.59 9.23 -31.27
CA GLY A 900 20.04 8.94 -29.93
C GLY A 900 19.05 9.50 -28.92
N VAL A 901 19.48 9.54 -27.66
CA VAL A 901 18.80 10.24 -26.58
C VAL A 901 19.81 11.08 -25.80
N PRO A 902 19.38 12.25 -25.27
CA PRO A 902 20.25 13.07 -24.43
C PRO A 902 20.63 12.31 -23.15
N PRO A 903 21.62 12.82 -22.38
CA PRO A 903 21.89 12.33 -21.04
C PRO A 903 20.64 12.17 -20.20
N ASP A 904 20.49 11.01 -19.59
CA ASP A 904 19.40 10.67 -18.67
C ASP A 904 19.92 9.80 -17.51
N TYR A 905 18.99 9.31 -16.69
CA TYR A 905 19.32 8.47 -15.53
C TYR A 905 19.84 7.07 -15.90
N PHE A 906 19.66 6.62 -17.14
CA PHE A 906 20.25 5.36 -17.64
C PHE A 906 21.67 5.57 -18.21
N ALA A 907 21.93 6.72 -18.81
CA ALA A 907 23.21 7.00 -19.48
C ALA A 907 23.65 8.45 -19.28
N VAL A 908 24.70 8.65 -18.48
CA VAL A 908 25.29 9.96 -18.15
C VAL A 908 25.78 10.73 -19.39
N ASN A 909 26.12 10.04 -20.48
CA ASN A 909 26.55 10.64 -21.74
C ASN A 909 25.46 10.64 -22.83
N GLY A 910 24.22 10.30 -22.46
CA GLY A 910 23.17 9.92 -23.39
C GLY A 910 23.48 8.60 -24.09
N GLN A 911 22.62 8.22 -25.02
CA GLN A 911 22.84 7.02 -25.84
C GLN A 911 22.88 7.42 -27.30
N LEU A 912 24.01 7.17 -27.96
CA LEU A 912 24.16 7.33 -29.40
C LEU A 912 23.82 6.00 -30.07
N TRP A 913 22.69 5.92 -30.74
CA TRP A 913 22.24 4.67 -31.36
C TRP A 913 22.82 4.49 -32.77
N GLY A 914 23.14 5.59 -33.44
CA GLY A 914 23.79 5.57 -34.76
C GLY A 914 22.85 5.22 -35.92
N ASN A 915 21.54 5.06 -35.66
CA ASN A 915 20.55 4.90 -36.72
C ASN A 915 20.38 6.21 -37.50
N PRO A 916 20.21 6.17 -38.85
CA PRO A 916 19.86 7.37 -39.60
C PRO A 916 18.50 7.92 -39.17
N GLN A 917 18.39 9.24 -39.21
CA GLN A 917 17.11 9.91 -38.98
C GLN A 917 16.26 9.93 -40.24
N TYR A 918 14.94 10.03 -40.05
CA TYR A 918 14.00 10.14 -41.15
C TYR A 918 13.93 11.58 -41.68
N ASN A 919 13.87 11.72 -42.99
CA ASN A 919 13.47 12.96 -43.63
C ASN A 919 11.93 13.04 -43.61
N TRP A 920 11.37 13.48 -42.47
CA TRP A 920 9.91 13.55 -42.28
C TRP A 920 9.20 14.43 -43.30
N THR A 921 9.88 15.44 -43.86
CA THR A 921 9.35 16.29 -44.94
C THR A 921 9.18 15.48 -46.23
N ALA A 922 10.23 14.78 -46.68
CA ALA A 922 10.16 13.92 -47.86
C ALA A 922 9.12 12.80 -47.68
N MET A 923 9.06 12.21 -46.48
CA MET A 923 8.04 11.21 -46.17
C MET A 923 6.61 11.80 -46.22
N ALA A 924 6.41 13.03 -45.76
CA ALA A 924 5.10 13.69 -45.81
C ALA A 924 4.67 13.98 -47.27
N GLU A 925 5.59 14.36 -48.14
CA GLU A 925 5.34 14.55 -49.58
C GLU A 925 4.89 13.25 -50.27
N GLU A 926 5.40 12.10 -49.82
CA GLU A 926 4.94 10.77 -50.27
C GLU A 926 3.74 10.23 -49.46
N HIS A 927 3.04 11.08 -48.68
CA HIS A 927 1.93 10.70 -47.80
C HIS A 927 2.26 9.51 -46.89
N TYR A 928 3.50 9.48 -46.38
CA TYR A 928 4.06 8.44 -45.52
C TYR A 928 3.94 7.02 -46.09
N ALA A 929 4.02 6.86 -47.42
CA ALA A 929 3.80 5.58 -48.11
C ALA A 929 4.62 4.40 -47.56
N TRP A 930 5.91 4.62 -47.26
CA TRP A 930 6.78 3.59 -46.69
C TRP A 930 6.29 3.14 -45.30
N TRP A 931 5.96 4.08 -44.41
CA TRP A 931 5.41 3.79 -43.08
C TRP A 931 4.06 3.07 -43.15
N LYS A 932 3.16 3.49 -44.04
CA LYS A 932 1.88 2.79 -44.26
C LYS A 932 2.10 1.33 -44.70
N ARG A 933 3.11 1.06 -45.54
CA ARG A 933 3.47 -0.32 -45.91
C ARG A 933 4.07 -1.09 -44.74
N ARG A 934 4.91 -0.47 -43.92
CA ARG A 934 5.48 -1.07 -42.70
C ARG A 934 4.38 -1.49 -41.72
N PHE A 935 3.44 -0.60 -41.41
CA PHE A 935 2.28 -0.92 -40.56
C PHE A 935 1.39 -1.99 -41.16
N ARG A 936 1.14 -1.95 -42.48
CA ARG A 936 0.37 -3.01 -43.17
C ARG A 936 1.03 -4.37 -42.98
N LYS A 937 2.36 -4.46 -43.15
CA LYS A 937 3.09 -5.71 -42.94
C LYS A 937 3.02 -6.20 -41.50
N LEU A 938 3.20 -5.31 -40.53
CA LEU A 938 3.15 -5.67 -39.11
C LEU A 938 1.77 -6.15 -38.68
N ARG A 939 0.69 -5.52 -39.15
CA ARG A 939 -0.69 -5.96 -38.88
C ARG A 939 -0.99 -7.37 -39.41
N GLU A 940 -0.27 -7.83 -40.44
CA GLU A 940 -0.38 -9.21 -40.90
C GLU A 940 0.34 -10.19 -39.97
N GLN A 941 1.38 -9.73 -39.26
CA GLN A 941 2.22 -10.57 -38.41
C GLN A 941 1.74 -10.61 -36.96
N VAL A 942 1.14 -9.54 -36.45
CA VAL A 942 0.75 -9.41 -35.03
C VAL A 942 -0.61 -8.74 -34.86
N ASP A 943 -1.25 -8.92 -33.71
CA ASP A 943 -2.57 -8.37 -33.40
C ASP A 943 -2.49 -6.98 -32.74
N ILE A 944 -1.40 -6.72 -31.99
CA ILE A 944 -1.11 -5.47 -31.30
C ILE A 944 0.34 -5.05 -31.61
N ILE A 945 0.58 -3.76 -31.85
CA ILE A 945 1.91 -3.23 -32.21
C ILE A 945 2.40 -2.29 -31.11
N ARG A 946 3.45 -2.68 -30.38
CA ARG A 946 4.25 -1.73 -29.59
C ARG A 946 5.13 -0.92 -30.51
N ILE A 947 5.08 0.41 -30.39
CA ILE A 947 6.00 1.33 -31.04
C ILE A 947 7.04 1.74 -30.01
N ASP A 948 8.26 1.26 -30.20
CA ASP A 948 9.42 1.63 -29.38
C ASP A 948 9.84 3.08 -29.69
N HIS A 949 10.19 3.82 -28.64
CA HIS A 949 10.53 5.23 -28.69
C HIS A 949 9.45 6.10 -29.35
N PHE A 950 8.18 5.91 -28.95
CA PHE A 950 7.02 6.62 -29.51
C PHE A 950 7.18 8.14 -29.46
N ARG A 951 7.89 8.66 -28.45
CA ARG A 951 8.17 10.09 -28.32
C ARG A 951 8.80 10.69 -29.59
N GLY A 952 9.55 9.90 -30.36
CA GLY A 952 10.16 10.27 -31.64
C GLY A 952 9.18 10.82 -32.68
N PHE A 953 7.89 10.48 -32.57
CA PHE A 953 6.84 11.03 -33.43
C PHE A 953 6.41 12.45 -33.04
N GLU A 954 6.62 12.86 -31.78
CA GLU A 954 6.38 14.23 -31.32
C GLU A 954 7.66 15.06 -31.43
N SER A 955 8.77 14.54 -30.90
CA SER A 955 10.10 15.13 -30.99
C SER A 955 11.18 14.04 -30.94
N TYR A 956 12.31 14.25 -31.61
CA TYR A 956 13.43 13.30 -31.59
C TYR A 956 14.76 14.03 -31.37
N TRP A 957 15.71 13.36 -30.71
CA TRP A 957 17.03 13.92 -30.43
C TRP A 957 17.96 13.67 -31.62
N SER A 958 18.39 14.76 -32.24
CA SER A 958 19.24 14.78 -33.43
C SER A 958 20.68 15.05 -33.06
N VAL A 959 21.57 14.11 -33.35
CA VAL A 959 23.00 14.21 -33.10
C VAL A 959 23.74 14.22 -34.45
N ASP A 960 24.82 14.99 -34.54
CA ASP A 960 25.71 14.98 -35.72
C ASP A 960 26.19 13.55 -36.02
N GLY A 961 26.13 13.12 -37.29
CA GLY A 961 26.47 11.76 -37.71
C GLY A 961 27.93 11.36 -37.48
N LYS A 962 28.83 12.30 -37.19
CA LYS A 962 30.24 12.06 -36.84
C LYS A 962 30.53 12.17 -35.35
N ALA A 963 29.53 12.42 -34.51
CA ALA A 963 29.73 12.55 -33.08
C ALA A 963 30.05 11.18 -32.44
N ASP A 964 30.96 11.19 -31.46
CA ASP A 964 31.28 10.00 -30.65
C ASP A 964 30.29 9.81 -29.48
N THR A 965 29.47 10.82 -29.17
CA THR A 965 28.53 10.82 -28.02
C THR A 965 27.23 11.54 -28.36
N ALA A 966 26.17 11.29 -27.59
CA ALA A 966 24.87 11.94 -27.78
C ALA A 966 24.71 13.28 -27.03
N LEU A 967 25.76 13.77 -26.35
CA LEU A 967 25.72 14.98 -25.51
C LEU A 967 25.29 16.23 -26.27
N ASN A 968 25.84 16.43 -27.48
CA ASN A 968 25.68 17.65 -28.27
C ASN A 968 24.60 17.52 -29.36
N GLY A 969 23.45 16.93 -29.02
CA GLY A 969 22.31 16.87 -29.92
C GLY A 969 21.34 18.05 -29.76
N THR A 970 20.24 18.03 -30.52
CA THR A 970 19.15 19.01 -30.42
C THR A 970 17.80 18.32 -30.63
N TRP A 971 16.77 18.76 -29.90
CA TRP A 971 15.41 18.28 -30.10
C TRP A 971 14.82 18.88 -31.38
N LEU A 972 14.44 18.00 -32.32
CA LEU A 972 13.70 18.35 -33.53
C LEU A 972 12.27 17.84 -33.42
N LYS A 973 11.33 18.49 -34.12
CA LYS A 973 9.91 18.10 -34.11
C LYS A 973 9.69 16.90 -35.03
N GLY A 974 8.98 15.89 -34.53
CA GLY A 974 8.48 14.77 -35.33
C GLY A 974 7.21 15.13 -36.11
N PRO A 975 6.62 14.17 -36.85
CA PRO A 975 5.48 14.44 -37.72
C PRO A 975 4.13 14.58 -36.96
N GLY A 976 4.06 14.23 -35.68
CA GLY A 976 2.91 14.44 -34.80
C GLY A 976 1.63 13.70 -35.19
N LYS A 977 0.47 14.23 -34.78
CA LYS A 977 -0.86 13.61 -34.98
C LYS A 977 -1.21 13.39 -36.45
N ALA A 978 -0.78 14.30 -37.33
CA ALA A 978 -1.08 14.24 -38.77
C ALA A 978 -0.55 12.95 -39.43
N PHE A 979 0.57 12.42 -38.95
CA PHE A 979 1.09 11.12 -39.40
C PHE A 979 0.13 9.98 -39.06
N PHE A 980 -0.33 9.90 -37.81
CA PHE A 980 -1.24 8.85 -37.37
C PHE A 980 -2.61 8.96 -38.04
N ASP A 981 -3.10 10.18 -38.29
CA ASP A 981 -4.31 10.41 -39.08
C ASP A 981 -4.19 9.87 -40.51
N GLU A 982 -3.04 10.04 -41.16
CA GLU A 982 -2.78 9.51 -42.50
C GLU A 982 -2.71 7.98 -42.52
N VAL A 983 -2.06 7.38 -41.51
CA VAL A 983 -1.97 5.92 -41.35
C VAL A 983 -3.36 5.32 -41.11
N GLU A 984 -4.15 5.91 -40.21
CA GLU A 984 -5.50 5.45 -39.88
C GLU A 984 -6.45 5.60 -41.08
N ARG A 985 -6.33 6.67 -41.87
CA ARG A 985 -7.16 6.88 -43.07
C ARG A 985 -6.99 5.78 -44.12
N GLU A 986 -5.78 5.24 -44.26
CA GLU A 986 -5.46 4.19 -45.24
C GLU A 986 -5.73 2.78 -44.70
N LEU A 987 -5.33 2.51 -43.46
CA LEU A 987 -5.31 1.15 -42.91
C LEU A 987 -6.49 0.84 -41.98
N GLY A 988 -7.25 1.87 -41.59
CA GLY A 988 -8.21 1.81 -40.50
C GLY A 988 -7.53 1.86 -39.12
N PRO A 989 -8.30 1.68 -38.04
CA PRO A 989 -7.78 1.72 -36.68
C PRO A 989 -6.75 0.60 -36.46
N LEU A 990 -5.63 0.95 -35.82
CA LEU A 990 -4.56 0.03 -35.44
C LEU A 990 -4.49 -0.09 -33.91
N ASN A 991 -4.31 -1.31 -33.42
CA ASN A 991 -4.06 -1.56 -32.00
C ASN A 991 -2.59 -1.23 -31.69
N ILE A 992 -2.31 0.04 -31.42
CA ILE A 992 -0.98 0.52 -31.09
C ILE A 992 -0.81 0.62 -29.58
N VAL A 993 0.40 0.38 -29.10
CA VAL A 993 0.89 0.69 -27.75
C VAL A 993 2.05 1.65 -27.89
N ALA A 994 1.97 2.80 -27.22
CA ALA A 994 3.05 3.77 -27.20
C ALA A 994 4.03 3.40 -26.09
N GLU A 995 5.30 3.14 -26.44
CA GLU A 995 6.36 3.19 -25.44
C GLU A 995 6.69 4.65 -25.11
N ASP A 996 6.29 5.06 -23.91
CA ASP A 996 6.41 6.41 -23.37
C ASP A 996 7.20 6.42 -22.06
N LEU A 997 8.34 5.73 -22.02
CA LEU A 997 9.26 5.71 -20.88
C LEU A 997 10.31 6.83 -21.00
N GLY A 998 11.02 7.09 -19.90
CA GLY A 998 12.01 8.17 -19.84
C GLY A 998 11.39 9.54 -19.54
N ILE A 999 12.13 10.61 -19.88
CA ILE A 999 11.65 11.99 -19.70
C ILE A 999 10.68 12.33 -20.85
N ILE A 1000 9.39 12.27 -20.54
CA ILE A 1000 8.30 12.55 -21.47
C ILE A 1000 7.75 13.95 -21.25
N THR A 1001 7.53 14.70 -22.32
CA THR A 1001 6.95 16.04 -22.28
C THR A 1001 5.41 15.96 -22.31
N PRO A 1002 4.70 16.98 -21.81
CA PRO A 1002 3.23 17.01 -21.88
C PRO A 1002 2.68 16.88 -23.32
N ASP A 1003 3.46 17.27 -24.33
CA ASP A 1003 3.05 17.17 -25.73
C ASP A 1003 3.12 15.73 -26.26
N VAL A 1004 4.05 14.91 -25.75
CA VAL A 1004 4.09 13.47 -26.07
C VAL A 1004 2.89 12.75 -25.42
N GLU A 1005 2.59 13.08 -24.15
CA GLU A 1005 1.40 12.55 -23.47
C GLU A 1005 0.12 12.92 -24.22
N ARG A 1006 -0.01 14.18 -24.63
CA ARG A 1006 -1.13 14.67 -25.44
C ARG A 1006 -1.22 13.93 -26.78
N LEU A 1007 -0.10 13.73 -27.48
CA LEU A 1007 -0.09 12.98 -28.74
C LEU A 1007 -0.59 11.53 -28.54
N ARG A 1008 -0.12 10.87 -27.49
CA ARG A 1008 -0.57 9.52 -27.11
C ARG A 1008 -2.07 9.50 -26.85
N ASP A 1009 -2.56 10.43 -26.03
CA ASP A 1009 -3.95 10.49 -25.59
C ASP A 1009 -4.89 10.90 -26.72
N ASP A 1010 -4.50 11.85 -27.58
CA ASP A 1010 -5.24 12.25 -28.79
C ASP A 1010 -5.35 11.12 -29.81
N CYS A 1011 -4.38 10.20 -29.83
CA CYS A 1011 -4.43 8.97 -30.63
C CYS A 1011 -5.18 7.82 -29.92
N GLY A 1012 -5.52 7.97 -28.63
CA GLY A 1012 -6.15 6.93 -27.83
C GLY A 1012 -5.24 5.73 -27.50
N PHE A 1013 -3.91 5.87 -27.67
CA PHE A 1013 -2.96 4.78 -27.45
C PHE A 1013 -2.69 4.59 -25.95
N PRO A 1014 -2.58 3.35 -25.44
CA PRO A 1014 -2.12 3.11 -24.09
C PRO A 1014 -0.62 3.42 -23.97
N GLY A 1015 -0.24 4.01 -22.84
CA GLY A 1015 1.16 4.14 -22.44
C GLY A 1015 1.67 2.90 -21.70
N MET A 1016 2.95 2.87 -21.39
CA MET A 1016 3.63 1.82 -20.62
C MET A 1016 3.91 2.27 -19.18
N LYS A 1017 3.83 1.33 -18.25
CA LYS A 1017 4.12 1.52 -16.82
C LYS A 1017 5.00 0.37 -16.34
N ILE A 1018 6.23 0.67 -15.92
CA ILE A 1018 7.20 -0.33 -15.48
C ILE A 1018 7.33 -0.24 -13.96
N VAL A 1019 6.89 -1.27 -13.25
CA VAL A 1019 6.88 -1.30 -11.78
C VAL A 1019 8.26 -1.05 -11.21
N GLN A 1020 9.32 -1.62 -11.78
CA GLN A 1020 10.71 -1.39 -11.35
C GLN A 1020 11.14 0.09 -11.41
N PHE A 1021 10.52 0.92 -12.26
CA PHE A 1021 10.82 2.36 -12.34
C PHE A 1021 9.88 3.22 -11.51
N LEU A 1022 8.63 2.77 -11.35
CA LEU A 1022 7.61 3.52 -10.61
C LEU A 1022 7.79 3.41 -9.10
N ILE A 1023 8.38 2.32 -8.62
CA ILE A 1023 8.68 2.14 -7.21
C ILE A 1023 9.92 2.97 -6.85
N ALA A 1024 9.67 4.21 -6.45
CA ALA A 1024 10.64 5.12 -5.89
C ALA A 1024 10.03 5.81 -4.66
N GLY A 1025 10.89 6.22 -3.71
CA GLY A 1025 10.46 7.04 -2.59
C GLY A 1025 10.01 8.41 -3.07
N ASN A 1026 8.79 8.81 -2.74
CA ASN A 1026 8.36 10.19 -2.96
C ASN A 1026 9.01 11.13 -1.92
N SER A 1027 8.69 12.43 -1.98
CA SER A 1027 9.25 13.44 -1.07
C SER A 1027 8.94 13.16 0.41
N SER A 1028 7.89 12.38 0.71
CA SER A 1028 7.52 11.93 2.05
C SER A 1028 8.15 10.59 2.44
N GLY A 1029 8.95 9.97 1.57
CA GLY A 1029 9.54 8.65 1.80
C GLY A 1029 8.57 7.47 1.60
N ARG A 1030 7.34 7.71 1.13
CA ARG A 1030 6.40 6.65 0.76
C ARG A 1030 6.79 6.04 -0.57
N ILE A 1031 6.51 4.74 -0.73
CA ILE A 1031 6.71 4.02 -1.98
C ILE A 1031 5.41 3.37 -2.45
N GLY A 1032 5.26 3.27 -3.76
CA GLY A 1032 4.10 2.65 -4.39
C GLY A 1032 4.08 2.93 -5.87
N PHE A 1033 3.05 2.47 -6.57
CA PHE A 1033 2.85 2.82 -7.96
C PHE A 1033 1.36 2.80 -8.33
N THR A 1034 1.04 3.53 -9.38
CA THR A 1034 -0.28 3.54 -10.00
C THR A 1034 -0.15 3.30 -11.50
N ALA A 1035 -1.18 2.72 -12.11
CA ALA A 1035 -1.23 2.49 -13.55
C ALA A 1035 -2.64 2.82 -14.07
N PRO A 1036 -2.82 3.92 -14.81
CA PRO A 1036 -4.13 4.33 -15.35
C PRO A 1036 -4.77 3.27 -16.24
N GLU A 1037 -6.09 3.35 -16.45
CA GLU A 1037 -6.82 2.34 -17.22
C GLU A 1037 -6.26 2.14 -18.64
N ASN A 1038 -6.06 3.23 -19.39
CA ASN A 1038 -5.48 3.19 -20.73
C ASN A 1038 -3.95 3.08 -20.67
N SER A 1039 -3.44 2.02 -20.02
CA SER A 1039 -2.00 1.72 -19.96
C SER A 1039 -1.73 0.22 -19.98
N ILE A 1040 -0.48 -0.15 -20.21
CA ILE A 1040 0.06 -1.49 -20.06
C ILE A 1040 1.08 -1.49 -18.93
N VAL A 1041 0.86 -2.32 -17.92
CA VAL A 1041 1.79 -2.48 -16.81
C VAL A 1041 2.70 -3.68 -17.01
N TYR A 1042 3.97 -3.52 -16.64
CA TYR A 1042 5.00 -4.56 -16.62
C TYR A 1042 5.69 -4.57 -15.27
N THR A 1043 6.17 -5.73 -14.82
CA THR A 1043 7.19 -5.76 -13.75
C THR A 1043 8.48 -5.12 -14.25
N GLY A 1044 9.03 -5.67 -15.33
CA GLY A 1044 10.13 -5.14 -16.13
C GLY A 1044 9.92 -5.46 -17.61
N THR A 1045 10.66 -4.79 -18.51
CA THR A 1045 10.72 -5.14 -19.93
C THR A 1045 11.89 -6.10 -20.22
N HIS A 1046 12.24 -6.28 -21.48
CA HIS A 1046 13.43 -7.03 -21.90
C HIS A 1046 14.76 -6.30 -21.59
N ASP A 1047 14.74 -4.97 -21.43
CA ASP A 1047 15.91 -4.15 -21.08
C ASP A 1047 16.16 -4.09 -19.57
N ASN A 1048 15.13 -4.38 -18.79
CA ASN A 1048 15.21 -4.45 -17.35
C ASN A 1048 15.95 -5.70 -16.88
N ASN A 1049 16.53 -5.63 -15.69
CA ASN A 1049 16.91 -6.83 -14.97
C ASN A 1049 15.63 -7.63 -14.62
N THR A 1050 15.77 -8.92 -14.35
CA THR A 1050 14.68 -9.70 -13.74
C THR A 1050 14.26 -9.04 -12.43
N THR A 1051 13.02 -9.16 -11.97
CA THR A 1051 12.60 -8.51 -10.73
C THR A 1051 13.37 -9.03 -9.51
N VAL A 1052 13.79 -10.29 -9.50
CA VAL A 1052 14.69 -10.82 -8.44
C VAL A 1052 16.08 -10.21 -8.56
N GLY A 1053 16.66 -10.19 -9.76
CA GLY A 1053 17.97 -9.56 -9.98
C GLY A 1053 17.99 -8.06 -9.67
N TRP A 1054 16.96 -7.34 -10.10
CA TRP A 1054 16.73 -5.92 -9.79
C TRP A 1054 16.69 -5.69 -8.29
N TYR A 1055 15.87 -6.48 -7.58
CA TYR A 1055 15.75 -6.38 -6.13
C TYR A 1055 17.09 -6.61 -5.44
N ASP A 1056 17.83 -7.66 -5.82
CA ASP A 1056 19.07 -8.06 -5.15
C ASP A 1056 20.28 -7.17 -5.50
N ARG A 1057 20.29 -6.51 -6.66
CA ARG A 1057 21.51 -5.92 -7.26
C ARG A 1057 21.38 -4.46 -7.66
N ASP A 1058 20.20 -4.03 -8.08
CA ASP A 1058 20.02 -2.73 -8.71
C ASP A 1058 19.48 -1.68 -7.73
N ILE A 1059 18.78 -2.10 -6.67
CA ILE A 1059 18.25 -1.20 -5.63
C ILE A 1059 19.02 -1.32 -4.31
N ASP A 1060 19.10 -0.21 -3.59
CA ASP A 1060 19.78 -0.18 -2.30
C ASP A 1060 19.00 -0.94 -1.21
N GLU A 1061 19.63 -1.11 -0.05
CA GLU A 1061 19.02 -1.77 1.11
C GLU A 1061 17.77 -1.02 1.61
N VAL A 1062 17.74 0.31 1.54
CA VAL A 1062 16.59 1.11 2.01
C VAL A 1062 15.35 0.79 1.18
N LEU A 1063 15.48 0.82 -0.14
CA LEU A 1063 14.37 0.57 -1.05
C LEU A 1063 13.91 -0.89 -0.98
N ARG A 1064 14.84 -1.84 -0.78
CA ARG A 1064 14.51 -3.26 -0.53
C ARG A 1064 13.62 -3.45 0.69
N GLU A 1065 14.01 -2.85 1.82
CA GLU A 1065 13.25 -2.89 3.07
C GLU A 1065 11.88 -2.21 2.92
N SER A 1066 11.86 -1.04 2.27
CA SER A 1066 10.63 -0.32 1.98
C SER A 1066 9.66 -1.16 1.20
N LEU A 1067 10.16 -1.84 0.17
CA LEU A 1067 9.36 -2.68 -0.69
C LEU A 1067 8.86 -3.94 0.03
N ALA A 1068 9.69 -4.54 0.87
CA ALA A 1068 9.29 -5.68 1.69
C ALA A 1068 8.15 -5.29 2.64
N ASN A 1069 8.26 -4.13 3.30
CA ASN A 1069 7.20 -3.58 4.16
C ASN A 1069 5.92 -3.27 3.38
N LEU A 1070 6.03 -2.63 2.20
CA LEU A 1070 4.89 -2.32 1.33
C LEU A 1070 4.11 -3.58 0.94
N VAL A 1071 4.79 -4.70 0.67
CA VAL A 1071 4.15 -5.94 0.24
C VAL A 1071 3.91 -6.95 1.37
N GLY A 1072 4.15 -6.55 2.63
CA GLY A 1072 3.88 -7.35 3.83
C GLY A 1072 4.76 -8.59 3.96
N THR A 1073 6.08 -8.48 3.71
CA THR A 1073 7.07 -9.56 3.85
C THR A 1073 8.41 -9.03 4.37
N THR A 1074 9.35 -9.92 4.64
CA THR A 1074 10.75 -9.58 4.95
C THR A 1074 11.61 -9.45 3.70
N SER A 1075 12.65 -8.62 3.77
CA SER A 1075 13.54 -8.26 2.65
C SER A 1075 14.45 -9.39 2.16
N ASP A 1076 14.65 -10.44 2.95
CA ASP A 1076 15.44 -11.63 2.61
C ASP A 1076 14.71 -12.61 1.68
N ARG A 1077 13.50 -12.28 1.20
CA ARG A 1077 12.64 -13.13 0.37
C ARG A 1077 12.38 -12.54 -1.02
N PRO A 1078 13.40 -12.35 -1.88
CA PRO A 1078 13.26 -11.66 -3.17
C PRO A 1078 12.28 -12.35 -4.13
N ARG A 1079 12.19 -13.69 -4.12
CA ARG A 1079 11.19 -14.43 -4.91
C ARG A 1079 9.76 -14.15 -4.48
N THR A 1080 9.52 -14.04 -3.17
CA THR A 1080 8.19 -13.70 -2.64
C THR A 1080 7.82 -12.28 -3.04
N ILE A 1081 8.77 -11.34 -2.94
CA ILE A 1081 8.58 -9.95 -3.36
C ILE A 1081 8.26 -9.86 -4.85
N CYS A 1082 8.99 -10.57 -5.70
CA CYS A 1082 8.69 -10.68 -7.13
C CYS A 1082 7.25 -11.13 -7.38
N TRP A 1083 6.79 -12.20 -6.72
CA TRP A 1083 5.40 -12.67 -6.85
C TRP A 1083 4.36 -11.68 -6.33
N ARG A 1084 4.67 -10.92 -5.27
CA ARG A 1084 3.78 -9.85 -4.77
C ARG A 1084 3.70 -8.68 -5.75
N LEU A 1085 4.78 -8.34 -6.44
CA LEU A 1085 4.79 -7.33 -7.51
C LEU A 1085 4.02 -7.78 -8.76
N ILE A 1086 4.16 -9.05 -9.15
CA ILE A 1086 3.33 -9.64 -10.22
C ILE A 1086 1.84 -9.49 -9.85
N LYS A 1087 1.48 -9.83 -8.61
CA LYS A 1087 0.10 -9.69 -8.13
C LYS A 1087 -0.38 -8.25 -8.16
N ALA A 1088 0.44 -7.29 -7.73
CA ALA A 1088 0.12 -5.86 -7.79
C ALA A 1088 -0.08 -5.37 -9.25
N ALA A 1089 0.76 -5.83 -10.19
CA ALA A 1089 0.59 -5.52 -11.61
C ALA A 1089 -0.75 -6.08 -12.15
N TYR A 1090 -1.13 -7.30 -11.80
CA TYR A 1090 -2.44 -7.87 -12.14
C TYR A 1090 -3.59 -7.11 -11.49
N ALA A 1091 -3.44 -6.66 -10.24
CA ALA A 1091 -4.47 -5.89 -9.54
C ALA A 1091 -4.68 -4.48 -10.11
N SER A 1092 -3.64 -3.89 -10.69
CA SER A 1092 -3.64 -2.50 -11.20
C SER A 1092 -4.79 -2.19 -12.16
N ARG A 1093 -5.14 -0.91 -12.35
CA ARG A 1093 -6.22 -0.48 -13.27
C ARG A 1093 -5.88 -0.65 -14.76
N ALA A 1094 -4.60 -0.84 -15.10
CA ALA A 1094 -4.12 -1.00 -16.48
C ALA A 1094 -4.90 -2.07 -17.26
N ARG A 1095 -5.33 -1.74 -18.49
CA ARG A 1095 -6.04 -2.64 -19.40
C ARG A 1095 -5.23 -3.88 -19.77
N MET A 1096 -3.90 -3.82 -19.70
CA MET A 1096 -3.03 -4.98 -19.92
C MET A 1096 -1.97 -5.09 -18.83
N ALA A 1097 -1.72 -6.31 -18.34
CA ALA A 1097 -0.59 -6.63 -17.47
C ALA A 1097 0.29 -7.66 -18.15
N ILE A 1098 1.54 -7.30 -18.47
CA ILE A 1098 2.48 -8.19 -19.16
C ILE A 1098 3.67 -8.50 -18.27
N ILE A 1099 3.92 -9.78 -18.01
CA ILE A 1099 4.99 -10.22 -17.12
C ILE A 1099 6.05 -10.98 -17.92
N PRO A 1100 7.35 -10.66 -17.80
CA PRO A 1100 8.42 -11.48 -18.35
C PRO A 1100 8.37 -12.91 -17.80
N MET A 1101 8.61 -13.89 -18.67
CA MET A 1101 8.63 -15.30 -18.25
C MET A 1101 9.68 -15.57 -17.15
N GLN A 1102 10.78 -14.82 -17.14
CA GLN A 1102 11.81 -14.88 -16.10
C GLN A 1102 11.26 -14.57 -14.71
N ASP A 1103 10.33 -13.63 -14.60
CA ASP A 1103 9.72 -13.21 -13.33
C ASP A 1103 8.72 -14.25 -12.83
N ILE A 1104 7.93 -14.84 -13.75
CA ILE A 1104 7.02 -15.97 -13.43
C ILE A 1104 7.83 -17.14 -12.82
N MET A 1105 9.02 -17.39 -13.34
CA MET A 1105 9.95 -18.40 -12.84
C MET A 1105 10.74 -17.96 -11.59
N GLY A 1106 10.73 -16.68 -11.22
CA GLY A 1106 11.52 -16.13 -10.12
C GLY A 1106 13.03 -16.28 -10.32
N LEU A 1107 13.51 -16.11 -11.55
CA LEU A 1107 14.93 -16.20 -11.92
C LEU A 1107 15.70 -14.92 -11.57
N ASP A 1108 17.00 -15.06 -11.34
CA ASP A 1108 17.91 -13.96 -11.01
C ASP A 1108 18.50 -13.25 -12.25
N GLU A 1109 19.45 -12.34 -12.03
CA GLU A 1109 20.10 -11.52 -13.06
C GLU A 1109 20.70 -12.31 -14.24
N ARG A 1110 21.04 -13.59 -14.04
CA ARG A 1110 21.59 -14.44 -15.12
C ARG A 1110 20.59 -14.70 -16.24
N ALA A 1111 19.30 -14.53 -15.96
CA ALA A 1111 18.22 -14.69 -16.94
C ALA A 1111 17.84 -13.39 -17.66
N ARG A 1112 18.52 -12.28 -17.38
CA ARG A 1112 18.28 -10.99 -18.03
C ARG A 1112 18.40 -11.11 -19.56
N MET A 1113 17.42 -10.55 -20.29
CA MET A 1113 17.37 -10.66 -21.74
C MET A 1113 18.34 -9.70 -22.43
N ASN A 1114 18.38 -8.43 -21.98
CA ASN A 1114 19.29 -7.43 -22.48
C ASN A 1114 19.81 -6.53 -21.34
N THR A 1115 21.10 -6.20 -21.40
CA THR A 1115 21.71 -5.12 -20.62
C THR A 1115 22.08 -3.99 -21.58
N PRO A 1116 21.30 -2.88 -21.61
CA PRO A 1116 21.58 -1.75 -22.49
C PRO A 1116 23.03 -1.24 -22.36
N GLY A 1117 23.62 -0.82 -23.48
CA GLY A 1117 25.01 -0.33 -23.53
C GLY A 1117 26.10 -1.42 -23.53
N THR A 1118 25.75 -2.71 -23.56
CA THR A 1118 26.73 -3.82 -23.62
C THR A 1118 26.67 -4.58 -24.94
N VAL A 1119 27.76 -5.28 -25.29
CA VAL A 1119 27.87 -6.10 -26.52
C VAL A 1119 28.28 -7.53 -26.18
N GLY A 1120 27.70 -8.52 -26.84
CA GLY A 1120 28.12 -9.92 -26.79
C GLY A 1120 27.48 -10.78 -25.69
N LEU A 1121 26.79 -10.20 -24.71
CA LEU A 1121 26.10 -10.96 -23.64
C LEU A 1121 24.57 -11.07 -23.81
N ASN A 1122 23.99 -10.20 -24.65
CA ASN A 1122 22.54 -10.00 -24.75
C ASN A 1122 21.84 -11.02 -25.66
N TRP A 1123 20.51 -11.13 -25.48
CA TRP A 1123 19.58 -11.90 -26.32
C TRP A 1123 19.79 -13.41 -26.30
N ARG A 1124 20.62 -13.90 -25.37
CA ARG A 1124 21.02 -15.31 -25.30
C ARG A 1124 20.16 -16.14 -24.36
N TRP A 1125 19.38 -15.55 -23.46
CA TRP A 1125 18.63 -16.33 -22.48
C TRP A 1125 17.57 -17.24 -23.15
N SER A 1126 17.48 -18.48 -22.68
CA SER A 1126 16.50 -19.46 -23.13
C SER A 1126 15.97 -20.31 -21.97
N LEU A 1127 14.69 -20.68 -22.05
CA LEU A 1127 14.03 -21.60 -21.14
C LEU A 1127 14.64 -22.99 -21.23
N LYS A 1128 14.69 -23.66 -20.08
CA LYS A 1128 15.01 -25.09 -20.03
C LYS A 1128 13.78 -25.91 -20.41
N LYS A 1129 14.02 -27.11 -20.97
CA LYS A 1129 12.95 -28.01 -21.45
C LYS A 1129 11.95 -28.44 -20.38
N ASP A 1130 12.34 -28.38 -19.11
CA ASP A 1130 11.57 -28.79 -17.93
C ASP A 1130 10.81 -27.65 -17.25
N TYR A 1131 10.73 -26.44 -17.84
CA TYR A 1131 10.05 -25.29 -17.23
C TYR A 1131 8.60 -25.56 -16.80
N LEU A 1132 7.87 -26.44 -17.51
CA LEU A 1132 6.50 -26.84 -17.18
C LEU A 1132 6.39 -27.71 -15.92
N LEU A 1133 7.50 -28.26 -15.41
CA LEU A 1133 7.55 -28.94 -14.12
C LEU A 1133 7.73 -27.94 -12.96
N GLU A 1134 8.26 -26.75 -13.24
CA GLU A 1134 8.55 -25.72 -12.24
C GLU A 1134 7.39 -24.73 -12.07
N ILE A 1135 6.48 -24.64 -13.05
CA ILE A 1135 5.41 -23.63 -13.09
C ILE A 1135 4.04 -24.31 -13.16
N ASP A 1136 3.18 -24.00 -12.19
CA ASP A 1136 1.77 -24.38 -12.25
C ASP A 1136 0.94 -23.30 -12.98
N PRO A 1137 0.40 -23.56 -14.19
CA PRO A 1137 -0.43 -22.61 -14.90
C PRO A 1137 -1.68 -22.20 -14.11
N LYS A 1138 -2.21 -23.06 -13.23
CA LYS A 1138 -3.40 -22.75 -12.42
C LYS A 1138 -3.14 -21.61 -11.43
N LYS A 1139 -1.90 -21.49 -10.93
CA LYS A 1139 -1.51 -20.39 -10.03
C LYS A 1139 -1.60 -19.05 -10.75
N ILE A 1140 -1.21 -19.00 -12.02
CA ILE A 1140 -1.28 -17.79 -12.85
C ILE A 1140 -2.73 -17.53 -13.25
N GLN A 1141 -3.48 -18.58 -13.64
CA GLN A 1141 -4.90 -18.49 -13.97
C GLN A 1141 -5.73 -17.92 -12.80
N ALA A 1142 -5.41 -18.29 -11.57
CA ALA A 1142 -6.07 -17.75 -10.38
C ALA A 1142 -5.93 -16.22 -10.27
N LEU A 1143 -4.82 -15.63 -10.74
CA LEU A 1143 -4.66 -14.18 -10.81
C LEU A 1143 -5.57 -13.56 -11.88
N CYS A 1144 -5.67 -14.18 -13.06
CA CYS A 1144 -6.58 -13.72 -14.12
C CYS A 1144 -8.03 -13.73 -13.66
N VAL A 1145 -8.48 -14.84 -13.06
CA VAL A 1145 -9.85 -14.99 -12.54
C VAL A 1145 -10.12 -13.94 -11.45
N ARG A 1146 -9.22 -13.80 -10.48
CA ARG A 1146 -9.38 -12.85 -9.37
C ARG A 1146 -9.48 -11.41 -9.84
N TYR A 1147 -8.60 -10.99 -10.74
CA TYR A 1147 -8.50 -9.59 -11.19
C TYR A 1147 -9.21 -9.32 -12.52
N ARG A 1148 -10.05 -10.27 -12.96
CA ARG A 1148 -10.88 -10.22 -14.17
C ARG A 1148 -10.08 -9.86 -15.43
N ARG A 1149 -8.99 -10.59 -15.67
CA ARG A 1149 -8.13 -10.44 -16.85
C ARG A 1149 -8.30 -11.56 -17.86
#